data_AF-A0A661UAB9-F1
#
_entry.id   AF-A0A661UAB9-F1
#
_cell.length_a   1.000
_cell.length_b   1.000
_cell.length_c   1.000
_cell.angle_alpha   90.00
_cell.angle_beta   90.00
_cell.angle_gamma   90.00
#
_symmetry.space_group_name_H-M   'P 1'
#
loop_
_entity.id
_entity.type
_entity.pdbx_description
1 polymer ?
#
loop_
_entity_poly.entity_id
_entity_poly.type
_entity_poly.pdbx_seq_one_letter_code
_entity_poly.pdbx_strand_id
1 'polypeptide(L)'
;MLVPILLFHSAVLLAVLVEFYRGYDLLQLGAAASLILAYPVYGAANLNGYGTLLILILGIIWRWRSDGASSTWTPSPLDVPLIAFLGLATVSTITSFSLFNSLLPLTSIATSAAGALLIAGTIRTRRDLVRATAAIASVGVVLSLLGISKIWILSQHFSVGFALNNRLWLPGAGPNGLAGHLVVSIPLMLSLIAARLKRWLSALFGVLVVAAVLCLVLSYSKGGWLGFVASMSVFLVISRRKRVKGKARRQRWATVAPIVVGAVLVIFIIMGQIVPRALERLTDPLSLSSRAFFWKLSERIIAEHPVVGVGMNNYYTHASIGHIIKTVLEVDVRKSVLYHPHSTYLDIAEGMGVAGLCAYLFLLTTFFARGAVLLRLMPRGPLASIVQGLIAAIIGFAVHGLFDLEFCSAEWKYGLFGCMGLLMAVERVWRAQTGRSLRYTDGALMRARVLHVGCAVVLVGVLVAVGLSFKSNTFWPELAQTRFSLNPSFFDAQAEEKIQEGHFKTATELYEKAIARRRDYPEYHEKLGWLYWLRGDTERADTHFQKAVALDRLGAIGGEHYSARALFLFAQGKNMEASEMMESAIQTDPTVLTKAIWRYIPSGEGEPGDWMIRPEFLSRAQPNSEAWDALKRRIIAHLRGDVEPSKKVIGPGAVQSIWPLRVPPWSASVILHRLYERYLEVLPSDPLSAKKILLNIGKGYYYIGLNDEAMSVFKEGLKFFKGDPNFKRALAVLNARLGNYKNAAELFSQIGDNYSEGVVWLAAKQYDRAIGAFANVLRRYMEHQHPHEHARALTMIGEIYKEQGGPDSLLLAKGCYEKALFLSQTAANYKRLSDVLYELGKNDRAKEMYRKALELHQLGQPLNDEPPRTLQMD
;
A
#
# COMPACT_ATOMS: atom_id res chain seq x y z
N MET A 1 15.92 -23.99 -0.31
CA MET A 1 17.40 -23.91 -0.23
C MET A 1 17.97 -22.72 0.57
N LEU A 2 17.29 -21.57 0.68
CA LEU A 2 17.80 -20.40 1.43
C LEU A 2 17.76 -20.54 2.96
N VAL A 3 16.77 -21.24 3.51
CA VAL A 3 16.58 -21.36 4.98
C VAL A 3 17.73 -22.10 5.69
N PRO A 4 18.23 -23.26 5.19
CA PRO A 4 19.36 -23.94 5.81
C PRO A 4 20.66 -23.13 5.74
N ILE A 5 20.88 -22.39 4.67
CA ILE A 5 22.07 -21.54 4.47
C ILE A 5 22.02 -20.34 5.41
N LEU A 6 20.85 -19.70 5.58
CA LEU A 6 20.64 -18.63 6.55
C LEU A 6 20.83 -19.15 7.98
N LEU A 7 20.31 -20.33 8.32
CA LEU A 7 20.51 -20.96 9.63
C LEU A 7 21.99 -21.29 9.89
N PHE A 8 22.70 -21.80 8.89
CA PHE A 8 24.14 -22.09 8.98
C PHE A 8 24.98 -20.83 9.17
N HIS A 9 24.73 -19.77 8.39
CA HIS A 9 25.42 -18.48 8.57
C HIS A 9 25.07 -17.84 9.91
N SER A 10 23.81 -17.93 10.35
CA SER A 10 23.37 -17.46 11.66
C SER A 10 24.04 -18.23 12.79
N ALA A 11 24.20 -19.54 12.66
CA ALA A 11 24.87 -20.40 13.66
C ALA A 11 26.38 -20.15 13.74
N VAL A 12 27.05 -19.98 12.59
CA VAL A 12 28.48 -19.62 12.54
C VAL A 12 28.70 -18.22 13.11
N LEU A 13 27.81 -17.28 12.82
CA LEU A 13 27.87 -15.93 13.39
C LEU A 13 27.56 -15.94 14.88
N LEU A 14 26.56 -16.71 15.33
CA LEU A 14 26.23 -16.90 16.75
C LEU A 14 27.42 -17.53 17.48
N ALA A 15 28.12 -18.50 16.89
CA ALA A 15 29.33 -19.08 17.46
C ALA A 15 30.48 -18.06 17.57
N VAL A 16 30.75 -17.29 16.50
CA VAL A 16 31.77 -16.23 16.52
C VAL A 16 31.42 -15.13 17.52
N LEU A 17 30.14 -14.78 17.66
CA LEU A 17 29.65 -13.79 18.62
C LEU A 17 29.69 -14.35 20.04
N VAL A 18 29.21 -15.56 20.30
CA VAL A 18 29.32 -16.23 21.62
C VAL A 18 30.77 -16.28 22.08
N GLU A 19 31.72 -16.57 21.18
CA GLU A 19 33.15 -16.55 21.48
C GLU A 19 33.67 -15.12 21.74
N PHE A 20 33.14 -14.11 21.04
CA PHE A 20 33.46 -12.68 21.23
C PHE A 20 32.84 -12.08 22.51
N TYR A 21 31.70 -12.64 22.94
CA TYR A 21 30.89 -12.28 24.11
C TYR A 21 31.04 -13.27 25.28
N ARG A 22 32.07 -14.11 25.29
CA ARG A 22 32.44 -14.87 26.51
C ARG A 22 32.85 -13.89 27.62
N GLY A 23 32.05 -13.85 28.69
CA GLY A 23 32.25 -13.02 29.89
C GLY A 23 31.25 -11.87 30.09
N TYR A 24 29.98 -12.03 29.69
CA TYR A 24 28.94 -11.01 29.82
C TYR A 24 27.73 -11.48 30.62
N ASP A 25 27.05 -10.50 31.23
CA ASP A 25 25.77 -10.67 31.91
C ASP A 25 24.63 -10.86 30.88
N LEU A 26 23.62 -11.68 31.22
CA LEU A 26 22.53 -12.10 30.32
C LEU A 26 21.80 -10.92 29.65
N LEU A 27 21.76 -9.77 30.33
CA LEU A 27 21.12 -8.55 29.84
C LEU A 27 21.84 -7.90 28.64
N GLN A 28 23.18 -7.97 28.61
CA GLN A 28 23.98 -7.37 27.53
C GLN A 28 23.97 -8.24 26.28
N LEU A 29 23.94 -9.56 26.48
CA LEU A 29 23.64 -10.54 25.45
C LEU A 29 22.20 -10.36 24.93
N GLY A 30 21.24 -10.12 25.82
CA GLY A 30 19.85 -9.82 25.47
C GLY A 30 19.69 -8.56 24.62
N ALA A 31 20.34 -7.45 24.96
CA ALA A 31 20.26 -6.19 24.19
C ALA A 31 20.93 -6.30 22.82
N ALA A 32 22.10 -6.95 22.73
CA ALA A 32 22.77 -7.23 21.47
C ALA A 32 21.97 -8.22 20.61
N ALA A 33 21.41 -9.27 21.22
CA ALA A 33 20.52 -10.22 20.56
C ALA A 33 19.22 -9.57 20.11
N SER A 34 18.65 -8.62 20.86
CA SER A 34 17.43 -7.89 20.47
C SER A 34 17.67 -7.01 19.23
N LEU A 35 18.81 -6.32 19.18
CA LEU A 35 19.22 -5.50 18.03
C LEU A 35 19.53 -6.34 16.77
N ILE A 36 19.98 -7.59 16.95
CA ILE A 36 20.36 -8.50 15.86
C ILE A 36 19.18 -9.38 15.41
N LEU A 37 18.33 -9.85 16.34
CA LEU A 37 17.13 -10.66 16.09
C LEU A 37 15.95 -9.83 15.57
N ALA A 38 15.99 -8.50 15.74
CA ALA A 38 15.01 -7.61 15.11
C ALA A 38 15.07 -7.62 13.57
N TYR A 39 16.16 -8.14 12.97
CA TYR A 39 16.42 -8.06 11.54
C TYR A 39 15.86 -9.22 10.68
N PRO A 40 15.90 -10.52 11.07
CA PRO A 40 15.53 -11.59 10.13
C PRO A 40 14.03 -11.89 10.04
N VAL A 41 13.20 -11.42 10.98
CA VAL A 41 11.79 -11.86 11.07
C VAL A 41 10.84 -10.77 10.59
N TYR A 42 10.94 -10.48 9.29
CA TYR A 42 10.17 -9.49 8.53
C TYR A 42 8.64 -9.76 8.46
N GLY A 43 8.13 -10.69 9.26
CA GLY A 43 6.70 -11.00 9.41
C GLY A 43 6.20 -11.06 10.85
N ALA A 44 7.07 -11.24 11.85
CA ALA A 44 6.66 -11.37 13.26
C ALA A 44 6.94 -10.09 14.09
N ALA A 45 7.75 -9.16 13.58
CA ALA A 45 8.19 -7.99 14.33
C ALA A 45 7.07 -6.96 14.62
N ASN A 46 6.00 -6.91 13.82
CA ASN A 46 4.86 -6.04 14.11
C ASN A 46 4.08 -6.47 15.37
N LEU A 47 4.24 -7.73 15.82
CA LEU A 47 3.67 -8.25 17.07
C LEU A 47 4.64 -8.15 18.27
N ASN A 48 5.94 -7.88 18.04
CA ASN A 48 6.99 -7.92 19.07
C ASN A 48 7.37 -6.54 19.64
N GLY A 49 6.83 -5.43 19.13
CA GLY A 49 7.14 -4.08 19.64
C GLY A 49 6.79 -3.91 21.12
N TYR A 50 5.61 -4.37 21.53
CA TYR A 50 5.13 -4.32 22.92
C TYR A 50 5.92 -5.24 23.85
N GLY A 51 6.20 -6.48 23.41
CA GLY A 51 6.99 -7.44 24.19
C GLY A 51 8.43 -6.96 24.39
N THR A 52 9.04 -6.40 23.34
CA THR A 52 10.40 -5.85 23.40
C THR A 52 10.45 -4.60 24.29
N LEU A 53 9.47 -3.70 24.18
CA LEU A 53 9.36 -2.54 25.05
C LEU A 53 9.23 -2.95 26.52
N LEU A 54 8.37 -3.94 26.80
CA LEU A 54 8.19 -4.48 28.16
C LEU A 54 9.48 -5.09 28.69
N ILE A 55 10.19 -5.90 27.89
CA ILE A 55 11.48 -6.49 28.29
C ILE A 55 12.52 -5.40 28.57
N LEU A 56 12.57 -4.34 27.76
CA LEU A 56 13.48 -3.22 28.00
C LEU A 56 13.12 -2.45 29.27
N ILE A 57 11.83 -2.19 29.51
CA ILE A 57 11.34 -1.55 30.75
C ILE A 57 11.69 -2.40 31.97
N LEU A 58 11.42 -3.71 31.92
CA LEU A 58 11.77 -4.65 32.98
C LEU A 58 13.28 -4.71 33.19
N GLY A 59 14.08 -4.65 32.12
CA GLY A 59 15.54 -4.57 32.20
C GLY A 59 16.04 -3.27 32.86
N ILE A 60 15.39 -2.13 32.58
CA ILE A 60 15.67 -0.85 33.23
C ILE A 60 15.30 -0.91 34.73
N ILE A 61 14.12 -1.46 35.06
CA ILE A 61 13.62 -1.59 36.45
C ILE A 61 14.49 -2.54 37.26
N TRP A 62 14.79 -3.74 36.72
CA TRP A 62 15.66 -4.73 37.37
C TRP A 62 17.01 -4.11 37.69
N ARG A 63 17.57 -3.38 36.74
CA ARG A 63 18.85 -2.73 36.91
C ARG A 63 18.82 -1.59 37.94
N TRP A 64 17.76 -0.78 37.92
CA TRP A 64 17.57 0.26 38.94
C TRP A 64 17.51 -0.34 40.35
N ARG A 65 16.93 -1.54 40.49
CA ARG A 65 16.93 -2.30 41.76
C ARG A 65 18.28 -2.95 42.08
N SER A 66 18.98 -3.52 41.10
CA SER A 66 20.25 -4.24 41.32
C SER A 66 21.42 -3.33 41.67
N ASP A 67 21.41 -2.09 41.16
CA ASP A 67 22.50 -1.14 41.36
C ASP A 67 22.47 -0.44 42.75
N GLY A 68 21.41 -0.64 43.54
CA GLY A 68 21.24 0.02 44.85
C GLY A 68 21.14 1.55 44.78
N ALA A 69 20.83 2.20 45.92
CA ALA A 69 20.63 3.65 46.02
C ALA A 69 21.87 4.52 45.68
N SER A 70 23.02 3.93 45.34
CA SER A 70 24.27 4.61 44.99
C SER A 70 24.45 4.87 43.49
N SER A 71 23.58 4.32 42.62
CA SER A 71 23.61 4.59 41.18
C SER A 71 22.72 5.78 40.81
N THR A 72 23.26 6.99 40.98
CA THR A 72 22.60 8.20 40.48
C THR A 72 22.69 8.20 38.94
N TRP A 73 21.56 8.06 38.24
CA TRP A 73 21.48 8.36 36.81
C TRP A 73 22.09 9.74 36.58
N THR A 74 23.15 9.81 35.77
CA THR A 74 23.78 11.07 35.43
C THR A 74 23.02 11.68 34.27
N PRO A 75 22.30 12.81 34.45
CA PRO A 75 21.50 13.40 33.39
C PRO A 75 22.38 13.70 32.18
N SER A 76 21.95 13.23 31.02
CA SER A 76 22.54 13.59 29.74
C SER A 76 21.81 14.80 29.17
N PRO A 77 22.52 15.69 28.48
CA PRO A 77 21.87 16.77 27.73
C PRO A 77 20.96 16.27 26.60
N LEU A 78 21.10 15.00 26.20
CA LEU A 78 20.21 14.34 25.25
C LEU A 78 18.88 13.88 25.89
N ASP A 79 18.76 13.83 27.22
CA ASP A 79 17.55 13.36 27.90
C ASP A 79 16.36 14.30 27.60
N VAL A 80 16.57 15.61 27.68
CA VAL A 80 15.53 16.63 27.44
C VAL A 80 14.97 16.58 26.00
N PRO A 81 15.78 16.66 24.92
CA PRO A 81 15.24 16.56 23.56
C PRO A 81 14.61 15.19 23.29
N LEU A 82 15.12 14.12 23.90
CA LEU A 82 14.54 12.78 23.76
C LEU A 82 13.13 12.71 24.36
N ILE A 83 12.96 13.25 25.58
CA ILE A 83 11.65 13.34 26.26
C ILE A 83 10.70 14.24 25.46
N ALA A 84 11.18 15.39 24.96
CA ALA A 84 10.36 16.30 24.16
C ALA A 84 9.87 15.62 22.86
N PHE A 85 10.76 14.90 22.17
CA PHE A 85 10.40 14.16 20.96
C PHE A 85 9.40 13.03 21.25
N LEU A 86 9.60 12.26 22.32
CA LEU A 86 8.64 11.23 22.75
C LEU A 86 7.29 11.83 23.16
N GLY A 87 7.29 12.91 23.92
CA GLY A 87 6.07 13.60 24.35
C GLY A 87 5.24 14.09 23.18
N LEU A 88 5.89 14.72 22.19
CA LEU A 88 5.20 15.15 20.97
C LEU A 88 4.73 13.97 20.11
N ALA A 89 5.50 12.88 20.05
CA ALA A 89 5.06 11.66 19.37
C ALA A 89 3.80 11.11 20.03
N THR A 90 3.76 11.07 21.37
CA THR A 90 2.58 10.64 22.13
C THR A 90 1.39 11.57 21.91
N VAL A 91 1.57 12.89 22.01
CA VAL A 91 0.50 13.87 21.75
C VAL A 91 -0.06 13.68 20.33
N SER A 92 0.82 13.62 19.33
CA SER A 92 0.45 13.42 17.93
C SER A 92 -0.30 12.10 17.70
N THR A 93 0.11 11.00 18.36
CA THR A 93 -0.61 9.72 18.31
C THR A 93 -1.99 9.81 18.94
N ILE A 94 -2.15 10.52 20.07
CA ILE A 94 -3.46 10.70 20.73
C ILE A 94 -4.39 11.53 19.85
N THR A 95 -3.85 12.55 19.17
CA THR A 95 -4.61 13.45 18.28
C THR A 95 -4.68 12.97 16.83
N SER A 96 -4.28 11.73 16.53
CA SER A 96 -4.17 11.25 15.16
C SER A 96 -5.52 10.88 14.53
N PHE A 97 -5.58 10.88 13.20
CA PHE A 97 -6.78 10.46 12.46
C PHE A 97 -7.13 9.00 12.68
N SER A 98 -6.13 8.12 12.68
CA SER A 98 -6.27 6.73 13.12
C SER A 98 -5.25 6.42 14.20
N LEU A 99 -5.76 6.28 15.42
CA LEU A 99 -4.98 5.88 16.58
C LEU A 99 -4.28 4.54 16.32
N PHE A 100 -5.01 3.58 15.73
CA PHE A 100 -4.47 2.25 15.41
C PHE A 100 -3.22 2.33 14.53
N ASN A 101 -3.25 3.17 13.50
CA ASN A 101 -2.11 3.35 12.59
C ASN A 101 -0.92 4.02 13.25
N SER A 102 -1.15 4.96 14.18
CA SER A 102 -0.10 5.72 14.87
C SER A 102 0.49 5.02 16.10
N LEU A 103 -0.19 4.01 16.67
CA LEU A 103 0.31 3.26 17.83
C LEU A 103 1.57 2.44 17.52
N LEU A 104 1.65 1.83 16.34
CA LEU A 104 2.81 1.02 15.94
C LEU A 104 4.10 1.87 15.77
N PRO A 105 4.07 3.02 15.07
CA PRO A 105 5.22 3.93 15.04
C PRO A 105 5.64 4.44 16.42
N LEU A 106 4.67 4.83 17.28
CA LEU A 106 4.94 5.32 18.63
C LEU A 106 5.65 4.27 19.48
N THR A 107 5.13 3.05 19.51
CA THR A 107 5.73 1.94 20.27
C THR A 107 7.14 1.65 19.77
N SER A 108 7.36 1.67 18.46
CA SER A 108 8.68 1.48 17.89
C SER A 108 9.67 2.59 18.27
N ILE A 109 9.25 3.87 18.26
CA ILE A 109 10.08 5.00 18.73
C ILE A 109 10.38 4.87 20.22
N ALA A 110 9.39 4.54 21.03
CA ALA A 110 9.54 4.33 22.47
C ALA A 110 10.52 3.19 22.78
N THR A 111 10.43 2.06 22.06
CA THR A 111 11.36 0.93 22.19
C THR A 111 12.78 1.34 21.82
N SER A 112 12.98 2.08 20.73
CA SER A 112 14.31 2.56 20.35
C SER A 112 14.90 3.53 21.39
N ALA A 113 14.09 4.45 21.92
CA ALA A 113 14.49 5.37 22.98
C ALA A 113 14.86 4.63 24.27
N ALA A 114 14.05 3.65 24.69
CA ALA A 114 14.35 2.78 25.83
C ALA A 114 15.66 2.01 25.63
N GLY A 115 15.90 1.50 24.41
CA GLY A 115 17.16 0.86 24.03
C GLY A 115 18.36 1.79 24.17
N ALA A 116 18.24 3.07 23.75
CA ALA A 116 19.29 4.07 23.93
C ALA A 116 19.62 4.31 25.41
N LEU A 117 18.60 4.45 26.26
CA LEU A 117 18.76 4.64 27.70
C LEU A 117 19.39 3.42 28.36
N LEU A 118 19.01 2.21 27.93
CA LEU A 118 19.62 0.96 28.38
C LEU A 118 21.11 0.91 28.02
N ILE A 119 21.48 1.19 26.77
CA ILE A 119 22.89 1.25 26.30
C ILE A 119 23.68 2.27 27.12
N ALA A 120 23.15 3.49 27.26
CA ALA A 120 23.76 4.56 28.05
C ALA A 120 23.96 4.14 29.52
N GLY A 121 22.97 3.43 30.06
CA GLY A 121 23.01 2.79 31.35
C GLY A 121 24.16 1.79 31.46
N THR A 122 24.18 0.76 30.61
CA THR A 122 24.92 -0.51 30.82
C THR A 122 26.41 -0.37 30.61
N ILE A 123 26.83 0.50 29.70
CA ILE A 123 28.23 0.67 29.36
C ILE A 123 28.94 1.46 30.45
N ARG A 124 29.86 0.78 31.17
CA ARG A 124 30.66 1.39 32.25
C ARG A 124 32.14 1.51 31.90
N THR A 125 32.65 0.62 31.06
CA THR A 125 34.07 0.60 30.72
C THR A 125 34.32 0.93 29.25
N ARG A 126 35.57 1.30 28.94
CA ARG A 126 36.04 1.45 27.56
C ARG A 126 35.86 0.15 26.77
N ARG A 127 36.04 -1.02 27.41
CA ARG A 127 35.93 -2.32 26.75
C ARG A 127 34.49 -2.57 26.31
N ASP A 128 33.52 -2.26 27.18
CA ASP A 128 32.09 -2.39 26.89
C ASP A 128 31.70 -1.47 25.73
N LEU A 129 32.20 -0.23 25.74
CA LEU A 129 31.93 0.72 24.68
C LEU A 129 32.44 0.25 23.30
N VAL A 130 33.67 -0.26 23.24
CA VAL A 130 34.25 -0.81 22.00
C VAL A 130 33.41 -1.98 21.50
N ARG A 131 32.98 -2.87 22.39
CA ARG A 131 32.21 -4.04 22.03
C ARG A 131 30.77 -3.68 21.61
N ALA A 132 30.11 -2.75 22.29
CA ALA A 132 28.79 -2.25 21.89
C ALA A 132 28.84 -1.52 20.54
N THR A 133 29.90 -0.75 20.28
CA THR A 133 30.15 -0.15 18.96
C THR A 133 30.35 -1.22 17.89
N ALA A 134 31.10 -2.29 18.20
CA ALA A 134 31.26 -3.43 17.31
C ALA A 134 29.95 -4.20 17.07
N ALA A 135 29.08 -4.30 18.07
CA ALA A 135 27.76 -4.91 17.94
C ALA A 135 26.91 -4.18 16.90
N ILE A 136 26.78 -2.86 17.03
CA ILE A 136 26.02 -2.03 16.07
C ILE A 136 26.67 -2.07 14.68
N ALA A 137 28.00 -2.02 14.60
CA ALA A 137 28.73 -2.13 13.34
C ALA A 137 28.56 -3.51 12.66
N SER A 138 28.40 -4.58 13.44
CA SER A 138 28.28 -5.95 12.93
C SER A 138 26.97 -6.18 12.17
N VAL A 139 25.93 -5.37 12.39
CA VAL A 139 24.71 -5.40 11.57
C VAL A 139 25.06 -5.19 10.10
N GLY A 140 25.75 -4.09 9.76
CA GLY A 140 26.19 -3.83 8.39
C GLY A 140 27.12 -4.91 7.82
N VAL A 141 27.89 -5.59 8.66
CA VAL A 141 28.72 -6.74 8.26
C VAL A 141 27.83 -7.89 7.77
N VAL A 142 26.83 -8.27 8.56
CA VAL A 142 25.89 -9.34 8.20
C VAL A 142 25.19 -9.00 6.88
N LEU A 143 24.72 -7.76 6.72
CA LEU A 143 24.06 -7.32 5.48
C LEU A 143 24.99 -7.36 4.28
N SER A 144 26.25 -6.99 4.48
CA SER A 144 27.26 -7.04 3.41
C SER A 144 27.53 -8.48 2.98
N LEU A 145 27.63 -9.42 3.92
CA LEU A 145 27.82 -10.84 3.62
C LEU A 145 26.61 -11.43 2.90
N LEU A 146 25.39 -11.09 3.33
CA LEU A 146 24.15 -11.49 2.64
C LEU A 146 24.04 -10.87 1.25
N GLY A 147 24.49 -9.63 1.08
CA GLY A 147 24.56 -8.96 -0.21
C GLY A 147 25.52 -9.66 -1.17
N ILE A 148 26.72 -9.98 -0.69
CA ILE A 148 27.74 -10.72 -1.46
C ILE A 148 27.26 -12.12 -1.80
N SER A 149 26.62 -12.83 -0.86
CA SER A 149 26.10 -14.17 -1.14
C SER A 149 25.00 -14.14 -2.20
N LYS A 150 24.13 -13.12 -2.18
CA LYS A 150 23.14 -12.91 -3.25
C LYS A 150 23.81 -12.66 -4.61
N ILE A 151 24.84 -11.81 -4.68
CA ILE A 151 25.59 -11.56 -5.92
C ILE A 151 26.24 -12.84 -6.43
N TRP A 152 26.86 -13.62 -5.52
CA TRP A 152 27.46 -14.90 -5.85
C TRP A 152 26.43 -15.88 -6.42
N ILE A 153 25.28 -16.06 -5.74
CA ILE A 153 24.19 -16.93 -6.22
C ILE A 153 23.70 -16.48 -7.61
N LEU A 154 23.50 -15.18 -7.82
CA LEU A 154 23.09 -14.64 -9.11
C LEU A 154 24.15 -14.91 -10.18
N SER A 155 25.43 -14.80 -9.87
CA SER A 155 26.53 -15.09 -10.81
C SER A 155 26.66 -16.56 -11.18
N GLN A 156 26.08 -17.48 -10.39
CA GLN A 156 26.03 -18.92 -10.74
C GLN A 156 24.95 -19.22 -11.79
N HIS A 157 23.92 -18.38 -11.89
CA HIS A 157 22.75 -18.62 -12.76
C HIS A 157 22.65 -17.63 -13.92
N PHE A 158 23.36 -16.50 -13.82
CA PHE A 158 23.35 -15.41 -14.79
C PHE A 158 24.77 -14.87 -14.99
N SER A 159 24.97 -14.08 -16.04
CA SER A 159 26.26 -13.43 -16.27
C SER A 159 26.65 -12.52 -15.08
N VAL A 160 27.94 -12.40 -14.80
CA VAL A 160 28.46 -11.50 -13.76
C VAL A 160 27.98 -10.06 -14.01
N GLY A 161 27.93 -9.64 -15.28
CA GLY A 161 27.35 -8.35 -15.66
C GLY A 161 25.89 -8.20 -15.26
N PHE A 162 25.05 -9.23 -15.45
CA PHE A 162 23.66 -9.22 -14.98
C PHE A 162 23.58 -9.15 -13.46
N ALA A 163 24.37 -9.96 -12.75
CA ALA A 163 24.39 -9.98 -11.29
C ALA A 163 24.77 -8.62 -10.67
N LEU A 164 25.74 -7.91 -11.27
CA LEU A 164 26.16 -6.56 -10.83
C LEU A 164 25.18 -5.45 -11.28
N ASN A 165 24.45 -5.66 -12.37
CA ASN A 165 23.42 -4.73 -12.85
C ASN A 165 22.07 -4.91 -12.13
N ASN A 166 21.88 -6.04 -11.44
CA ASN A 166 20.73 -6.29 -10.60
C ASN A 166 20.83 -5.41 -9.34
N ARG A 167 19.83 -4.57 -9.12
CA ARG A 167 19.81 -3.66 -7.97
C ARG A 167 19.82 -4.48 -6.68
N LEU A 168 20.87 -4.34 -5.88
CA LEU A 168 21.05 -5.14 -4.68
C LEU A 168 20.03 -4.74 -3.61
N TRP A 169 19.27 -5.72 -3.16
CA TRP A 169 18.31 -5.62 -2.06
C TRP A 169 18.28 -6.95 -1.31
N LEU A 170 17.90 -6.94 -0.04
CA LEU A 170 17.79 -8.12 0.80
C LEU A 170 16.34 -8.32 1.24
N PRO A 171 15.89 -9.56 1.50
CA PRO A 171 14.61 -9.79 2.16
C PRO A 171 14.55 -8.94 3.43
N GLY A 172 13.55 -8.05 3.50
CA GLY A 172 13.38 -7.12 4.60
C GLY A 172 14.10 -5.77 4.49
N ALA A 173 15.05 -5.63 3.58
CA ALA A 173 15.67 -4.34 3.28
C ALA A 173 15.67 -4.10 1.78
N GLY A 174 14.76 -3.22 1.36
CA GLY A 174 14.81 -2.64 0.02
C GLY A 174 16.18 -2.00 -0.25
N PRO A 175 16.51 -1.64 -1.50
CA PRO A 175 17.86 -1.16 -1.82
C PRO A 175 18.29 0.10 -1.04
N ASN A 176 17.37 1.06 -0.85
CA ASN A 176 17.64 2.22 0.02
C ASN A 176 17.84 1.78 1.47
N GLY A 177 17.06 0.77 1.87
CA GLY A 177 17.16 0.20 3.19
C GLY A 177 18.47 -0.57 3.47
N LEU A 178 19.04 -1.22 2.47
CA LEU A 178 20.40 -1.77 2.60
C LEU A 178 21.41 -0.62 2.71
N ALA A 179 21.27 0.39 1.86
CA ALA A 179 22.23 1.48 1.76
C ALA A 179 22.35 2.28 3.06
N GLY A 180 21.24 2.70 3.66
CA GLY A 180 21.30 3.54 4.84
C GLY A 180 21.86 2.81 6.09
N HIS A 181 21.68 1.48 6.21
CA HIS A 181 22.37 0.70 7.25
C HIS A 181 23.90 0.74 7.07
N LEU A 182 24.37 0.57 5.83
CA LEU A 182 25.79 0.59 5.51
C LEU A 182 26.40 2.00 5.73
N VAL A 183 25.64 3.06 5.45
CA VAL A 183 26.04 4.46 5.73
C VAL A 183 26.32 4.70 7.22
N VAL A 184 25.59 4.02 8.12
CA VAL A 184 25.82 4.06 9.57
C VAL A 184 26.95 3.11 9.98
N SER A 185 26.98 1.88 9.49
CA SER A 185 27.94 0.86 9.93
C SER A 185 29.39 1.13 9.49
N ILE A 186 29.62 1.66 8.28
CA ILE A 186 30.96 1.92 7.75
C ILE A 186 31.79 2.88 8.64
N PRO A 187 31.32 4.09 8.99
CA PRO A 187 32.07 4.99 9.87
C PRO A 187 32.30 4.39 11.27
N LEU A 188 31.40 3.54 11.78
CA LEU A 188 31.60 2.83 13.05
C LEU A 188 32.71 1.77 12.93
N MET A 189 32.76 0.97 11.87
CA MET A 189 33.87 0.04 11.61
C MET A 189 35.21 0.77 11.48
N LEU A 190 35.24 1.88 10.74
CA LEU A 190 36.44 2.73 10.62
C LEU A 190 36.85 3.33 11.97
N SER A 191 35.89 3.68 12.84
CA SER A 191 36.17 4.17 14.19
C SER A 191 36.83 3.12 15.08
N LEU A 192 36.45 1.85 14.93
CA LEU A 192 37.02 0.71 15.65
C LEU A 192 38.46 0.44 15.20
N ILE A 193 38.72 0.46 13.88
CA ILE A 193 40.08 0.40 13.34
C ILE A 193 40.92 1.56 13.90
N ALA A 194 40.38 2.77 13.88
CA ALA A 194 41.01 3.97 14.42
C ALA A 194 41.17 3.96 15.95
N ALA A 195 40.42 3.12 16.66
CA ALA A 195 40.56 2.88 18.10
C ALA A 195 41.71 1.92 18.44
N ARG A 196 42.50 1.50 17.45
CA ARG A 196 43.69 0.63 17.56
C ARG A 196 43.37 -0.73 18.18
N LEU A 197 42.43 -1.45 17.55
CA LEU A 197 42.21 -2.87 17.83
C LEU A 197 43.46 -3.71 17.50
N LYS A 198 43.44 -5.00 17.87
CA LYS A 198 44.48 -5.96 17.46
C LYS A 198 44.65 -5.92 15.93
N ARG A 199 45.87 -6.16 15.42
CA ARG A 199 46.19 -6.04 13.98
C ARG A 199 45.25 -6.88 13.10
N TRP A 200 44.99 -8.14 13.48
CA TRP A 200 44.11 -9.03 12.73
C TRP A 200 42.64 -8.54 12.73
N LEU A 201 42.13 -8.03 13.86
CA LEU A 201 40.79 -7.42 13.93
C LEU A 201 40.68 -6.19 13.05
N SER A 202 41.74 -5.37 13.01
CA SER A 202 41.77 -4.19 12.15
C SER A 202 41.78 -4.56 10.67
N ALA A 203 42.49 -5.63 10.29
CA ALA A 203 42.47 -6.16 8.93
C ALA A 203 41.09 -6.72 8.56
N LEU A 204 40.47 -7.50 9.46
CA LEU A 204 39.11 -8.03 9.29
C LEU A 204 38.10 -6.91 9.04
N PHE A 205 38.04 -5.90 9.93
CA PHE A 205 37.17 -4.75 9.72
C PHE A 205 37.49 -3.97 8.44
N GLY A 206 38.75 -3.94 8.01
CA GLY A 206 39.15 -3.35 6.72
C GLY A 206 38.50 -4.06 5.54
N VAL A 207 38.58 -5.40 5.50
CA VAL A 207 37.93 -6.23 4.47
C VAL A 207 36.41 -6.03 4.49
N LEU A 208 35.82 -5.99 5.69
CA LEU A 208 34.38 -5.81 5.86
C LEU A 208 33.89 -4.41 5.44
N VAL A 209 34.71 -3.37 5.63
CA VAL A 209 34.43 -2.04 5.08
C VAL A 209 34.39 -2.07 3.55
N VAL A 210 35.33 -2.75 2.90
CA VAL A 210 35.35 -2.88 1.43
C VAL A 210 34.11 -3.62 0.93
N ALA A 211 33.75 -4.73 1.58
CA ALA A 211 32.52 -5.47 1.30
C ALA A 211 31.26 -4.59 1.46
N ALA A 212 31.19 -3.80 2.53
CA ALA A 212 30.09 -2.87 2.79
C ALA A 212 30.00 -1.75 1.74
N VAL A 213 31.12 -1.17 1.34
CA VAL A 213 31.14 -0.15 0.27
C VAL A 213 30.68 -0.75 -1.05
N LEU A 214 31.12 -1.97 -1.39
CA LEU A 214 30.66 -2.65 -2.61
C LEU A 214 29.15 -2.87 -2.59
N CYS A 215 28.58 -3.38 -1.49
CA CYS A 215 27.13 -3.56 -1.37
C CYS A 215 26.36 -2.23 -1.42
N LEU A 216 26.91 -1.18 -0.81
CA LEU A 216 26.34 0.17 -0.88
C LEU A 216 26.30 0.69 -2.32
N VAL A 217 27.36 0.48 -3.10
CA VAL A 217 27.38 0.84 -4.53
C VAL A 217 26.33 0.05 -5.30
N LEU A 218 26.31 -1.27 -5.12
CA LEU A 218 25.39 -2.15 -5.85
C LEU A 218 23.93 -2.02 -5.42
N SER A 219 23.64 -1.33 -4.31
CA SER A 219 22.27 -0.96 -3.93
C SER A 219 21.61 0.04 -4.88
N TYR A 220 22.41 0.78 -5.66
CA TYR A 220 21.95 1.91 -6.49
C TYR A 220 21.05 2.90 -5.73
N SER A 221 21.24 3.06 -4.41
CA SER A 221 20.56 4.08 -3.62
C SER A 221 21.29 5.41 -3.72
N LYS A 222 20.72 6.35 -4.48
CA LYS A 222 21.28 7.71 -4.67
C LYS A 222 21.43 8.43 -3.32
N GLY A 223 20.41 8.37 -2.48
CA GLY A 223 20.45 8.92 -1.12
C GLY A 223 21.54 8.26 -0.28
N GLY A 224 21.75 6.96 -0.44
CA GLY A 224 22.77 6.20 0.28
C GLY A 224 24.19 6.64 -0.09
N TRP A 225 24.43 6.88 -1.37
CA TRP A 225 25.72 7.37 -1.84
C TRP A 225 26.01 8.79 -1.34
N LEU A 226 25.03 9.69 -1.39
CA LEU A 226 25.17 11.05 -0.85
C LEU A 226 25.41 11.03 0.67
N GLY A 227 24.65 10.22 1.40
CA GLY A 227 24.84 10.01 2.84
C GLY A 227 26.24 9.48 3.16
N PHE A 228 26.74 8.52 2.38
CA PHE A 228 28.10 7.99 2.54
C PHE A 228 29.18 9.05 2.28
N VAL A 229 29.05 9.83 1.20
CA VAL A 229 29.99 10.92 0.89
C VAL A 229 30.02 11.96 2.02
N ALA A 230 28.86 12.35 2.53
CA ALA A 230 28.74 13.28 3.65
C ALA A 230 29.39 12.71 4.93
N SER A 231 29.04 11.47 5.29
CA SER A 231 29.59 10.73 6.43
C SER A 231 31.11 10.63 6.38
N MET A 232 31.67 10.19 5.25
CA MET A 232 33.12 10.04 5.08
C MET A 232 33.84 11.39 5.05
N SER A 233 33.24 12.43 4.44
CA SER A 233 33.80 13.78 4.45
C SER A 233 33.97 14.29 5.88
N VAL A 234 32.95 14.15 6.73
CA VAL A 234 33.05 14.56 8.14
C VAL A 234 34.02 13.68 8.91
N PHE A 235 34.01 12.36 8.68
CA PHE A 235 34.98 11.46 9.28
C PHE A 235 36.42 11.88 8.96
N LEU A 236 36.72 12.24 7.71
CA LEU A 236 38.04 12.71 7.29
C LEU A 236 38.40 14.08 7.88
N VAL A 237 37.47 15.03 7.91
CA VAL A 237 37.68 16.36 8.50
C VAL A 237 38.01 16.26 9.99
N ILE A 238 37.26 15.46 10.74
CA ILE A 238 37.54 15.22 12.17
C ILE A 238 38.91 14.53 12.35
N SER A 239 39.28 13.64 11.42
CA SER A 239 40.61 13.00 11.42
C SER A 239 41.76 14.02 11.29
N ARG A 240 41.55 15.19 10.66
CA ARG A 240 42.58 16.23 10.43
C ARG A 240 42.93 17.07 11.65
N ARG A 241 42.21 16.95 12.77
CA ARG A 241 42.37 17.80 13.95
C ARG A 241 43.85 17.99 14.41
N LYS A 242 44.36 19.22 14.53
CA LYS A 242 45.81 19.55 14.64
C LYS A 242 46.53 19.17 15.97
N ARG A 243 46.45 17.93 16.48
CA ARG A 243 47.13 17.53 17.76
C ARG A 243 48.14 16.36 17.70
N VAL A 244 48.53 15.82 16.54
CA VAL A 244 49.61 14.80 16.46
C VAL A 244 50.79 15.38 15.71
N LYS A 245 51.89 15.63 16.41
CA LYS A 245 53.22 15.79 15.82
C LYS A 245 53.85 14.38 15.64
N GLY A 246 54.68 14.19 14.60
CA GLY A 246 55.54 13.00 14.42
C GLY A 246 54.96 11.76 13.71
N LYS A 247 55.75 10.67 13.71
CA LYS A 247 55.57 9.37 12.98
C LYS A 247 54.15 8.77 13.08
N ALA A 248 53.46 8.94 14.21
CA ALA A 248 52.11 8.40 14.43
C ALA A 248 51.02 9.07 13.58
N ARG A 249 51.20 10.34 13.17
CA ARG A 249 50.31 11.01 12.19
C ARG A 249 50.51 10.38 10.82
N ARG A 250 51.78 10.20 10.40
CA ARG A 250 52.15 9.60 9.13
C ARG A 250 51.60 8.17 9.00
N GLN A 251 51.72 7.36 10.05
CA GLN A 251 51.22 5.97 10.05
C GLN A 251 49.69 5.85 9.97
N ARG A 252 48.92 6.72 10.64
CA ARG A 252 47.44 6.71 10.58
C ARG A 252 46.91 7.20 9.22
N TRP A 253 47.54 8.23 8.64
CA TRP A 253 47.20 8.67 7.28
C TRP A 253 47.66 7.66 6.21
N ALA A 254 48.78 6.96 6.44
CA ALA A 254 49.25 5.90 5.56
C ALA A 254 48.35 4.64 5.55
N THR A 255 47.46 4.46 6.52
CA THR A 255 46.48 3.34 6.53
C THR A 255 45.08 3.79 6.12
N VAL A 256 44.58 4.91 6.64
CA VAL A 256 43.18 5.32 6.40
C VAL A 256 43.00 6.01 5.05
N ALA A 257 43.96 6.82 4.59
CA ALA A 257 43.82 7.56 3.34
C ALA A 257 43.82 6.66 2.09
N PRO A 258 44.69 5.63 1.96
CA PRO A 258 44.65 4.74 0.80
C PRO A 258 43.40 3.88 0.74
N ILE A 259 42.83 3.50 1.90
CA ILE A 259 41.57 2.72 1.95
C ILE A 259 40.40 3.59 1.51
N VAL A 260 40.32 4.85 1.96
CA VAL A 260 39.23 5.75 1.57
C VAL A 260 39.39 6.20 0.12
N VAL A 261 40.61 6.55 -0.31
CA VAL A 261 40.91 6.90 -1.70
C VAL A 261 40.71 5.70 -2.62
N GLY A 262 41.11 4.49 -2.20
CA GLY A 262 40.88 3.24 -2.91
C GLY A 262 39.40 2.89 -3.00
N ALA A 263 38.62 3.06 -1.92
CA ALA A 263 37.17 2.88 -1.95
C ALA A 263 36.49 3.89 -2.89
N VAL A 264 36.90 5.16 -2.86
CA VAL A 264 36.40 6.20 -3.77
C VAL A 264 36.82 5.94 -5.22
N LEU A 265 38.05 5.49 -5.47
CA LEU A 265 38.52 5.10 -6.80
C LEU A 265 37.81 3.86 -7.31
N VAL A 266 37.57 2.84 -6.48
CA VAL A 266 36.80 1.65 -6.84
C VAL A 266 35.35 2.04 -7.15
N ILE A 267 34.74 2.94 -6.36
CA ILE A 267 33.45 3.55 -6.69
C ILE A 267 33.53 4.21 -8.07
N PHE A 268 34.51 5.08 -8.33
CA PHE A 268 34.64 5.79 -9.61
C PHE A 268 34.92 4.87 -10.81
N ILE A 269 35.71 3.81 -10.64
CA ILE A 269 36.05 2.82 -11.68
C ILE A 269 34.84 1.94 -11.99
N ILE A 270 34.15 1.44 -10.96
CA ILE A 270 32.91 0.68 -11.12
C ILE A 270 31.81 1.58 -11.72
N MET A 271 31.74 2.85 -11.31
CA MET A 271 30.89 3.85 -11.95
C MET A 271 31.25 3.98 -13.43
N GLY A 272 32.51 4.16 -13.80
CA GLY A 272 32.94 4.32 -15.20
C GLY A 272 32.49 3.20 -16.15
N GLN A 273 32.32 1.96 -15.67
CA GLN A 273 31.82 0.83 -16.47
C GLN A 273 30.29 0.66 -16.45
N ILE A 274 29.60 1.22 -15.47
CA ILE A 274 28.13 1.10 -15.28
C ILE A 274 27.40 2.41 -15.68
N VAL A 275 28.13 3.53 -15.79
CA VAL A 275 27.63 4.91 -16.00
C VAL A 275 26.67 5.08 -17.16
N PRO A 276 26.79 4.46 -18.36
CA PRO A 276 25.83 4.70 -19.43
C PRO A 276 24.38 4.35 -19.04
N ARG A 277 24.19 3.31 -18.21
CA ARG A 277 22.87 2.84 -17.75
C ARG A 277 22.53 3.26 -16.31
N ALA A 278 23.55 3.46 -15.46
CA ALA A 278 23.35 4.14 -14.18
C ALA A 278 22.97 5.61 -14.39
N LEU A 279 23.46 6.29 -15.44
CA LEU A 279 23.05 7.64 -15.82
C LEU A 279 21.60 7.65 -16.28
N GLU A 280 21.18 6.68 -17.09
CA GLU A 280 19.78 6.46 -17.50
C GLU A 280 18.84 6.28 -16.30
N ARG A 281 19.28 5.53 -15.27
CA ARG A 281 18.57 5.36 -13.97
C ARG A 281 18.74 6.54 -12.99
N LEU A 282 19.84 7.30 -13.10
CA LEU A 282 20.12 8.52 -12.33
C LEU A 282 19.20 9.65 -12.80
N THR A 283 19.00 9.74 -14.10
CA THR A 283 18.04 10.63 -14.71
C THR A 283 16.63 10.10 -14.65
N ASP A 284 16.38 8.78 -14.49
CA ASP A 284 15.05 8.15 -14.56
C ASP A 284 13.97 9.03 -13.93
N PRO A 285 13.31 9.84 -14.77
CA PRO A 285 12.56 10.93 -14.19
C PRO A 285 11.22 10.47 -13.62
N LEU A 286 10.91 9.16 -13.68
CA LEU A 286 9.75 8.51 -13.05
C LEU A 286 9.93 8.48 -11.53
N SER A 287 11.13 8.14 -11.05
CA SER A 287 11.46 8.15 -9.62
C SER A 287 11.51 9.57 -9.03
N LEU A 288 11.89 10.57 -9.84
CA LEU A 288 11.96 11.97 -9.43
C LEU A 288 10.57 12.63 -9.46
N SER A 289 9.77 12.39 -10.50
CA SER A 289 8.40 12.92 -10.62
C SER A 289 7.48 12.34 -9.53
N SER A 290 7.56 11.04 -9.26
CA SER A 290 6.75 10.41 -8.21
C SER A 290 7.02 11.01 -6.83
N ARG A 291 8.29 11.30 -6.51
CA ARG A 291 8.65 11.96 -5.23
C ARG A 291 8.16 13.40 -5.16
N ALA A 292 8.28 14.17 -6.25
CA ALA A 292 7.79 15.54 -6.31
C ALA A 292 6.27 15.62 -6.03
N PHE A 293 5.49 14.65 -6.54
CA PHE A 293 4.08 14.53 -6.24
C PHE A 293 3.82 14.25 -4.75
N PHE A 294 4.50 13.26 -4.15
CA PHE A 294 4.33 12.97 -2.72
C PHE A 294 4.79 14.13 -1.83
N TRP A 295 5.83 14.87 -2.21
CA TRP A 295 6.25 16.05 -1.44
C TRP A 295 5.22 17.18 -1.47
N LYS A 296 4.61 17.43 -2.63
CA LYS A 296 3.54 18.42 -2.76
C LYS A 296 2.29 18.03 -1.95
N LEU A 297 2.05 16.72 -1.85
CA LEU A 297 0.99 16.17 -1.04
C LEU A 297 1.28 16.33 0.47
N SER A 298 2.50 16.02 0.91
CA SER A 298 2.95 16.30 2.27
C SER A 298 2.87 17.79 2.63
N GLU A 299 3.22 18.69 1.70
CA GLU A 299 3.08 20.14 1.92
C GLU A 299 1.65 20.52 2.29
N ARG A 300 0.66 19.95 1.57
CA ARG A 300 -0.75 20.18 1.85
C ARG A 300 -1.16 19.65 3.23
N ILE A 301 -0.76 18.43 3.57
CA ILE A 301 -1.05 17.83 4.90
C ILE A 301 -0.46 18.69 6.02
N ILE A 302 0.79 19.15 5.86
CA ILE A 302 1.46 20.01 6.85
C ILE A 302 0.75 21.36 6.97
N ALA A 303 0.29 21.94 5.86
CA ALA A 303 -0.45 23.20 5.88
C ALA A 303 -1.82 23.08 6.57
N GLU A 304 -2.50 21.94 6.41
CA GLU A 304 -3.80 21.65 7.04
C GLU A 304 -3.63 21.30 8.54
N HIS A 305 -2.52 20.66 8.94
CA HIS A 305 -2.25 20.21 10.31
C HIS A 305 -0.86 20.61 10.84
N PRO A 306 -0.54 21.92 10.95
CA PRO A 306 0.84 22.40 11.11
C PRO A 306 1.46 22.11 12.49
N VAL A 307 0.67 21.98 13.56
CA VAL A 307 1.21 21.92 14.93
C VAL A 307 1.61 20.50 15.34
N VAL A 308 0.65 19.57 15.34
CA VAL A 308 0.82 18.19 15.83
C VAL A 308 0.68 17.13 14.73
N GLY A 309 0.42 17.56 13.48
CA GLY A 309 0.30 16.67 12.33
C GLY A 309 -0.95 15.81 12.36
N VAL A 310 -0.97 14.80 11.50
CA VAL A 310 -2.08 13.84 11.31
C VAL A 310 -1.89 12.53 12.08
N GLY A 311 -0.79 12.43 12.82
CA GLY A 311 -0.27 11.20 13.42
C GLY A 311 0.62 10.42 12.45
N MET A 312 1.71 9.87 12.95
CA MET A 312 2.59 9.02 12.13
C MET A 312 1.82 7.86 11.49
N ASN A 313 2.22 7.51 10.26
CA ASN A 313 1.61 6.43 9.46
C ASN A 313 0.14 6.67 9.09
N ASN A 314 -0.34 7.92 9.09
CA ASN A 314 -1.69 8.32 8.61
C ASN A 314 -1.71 9.04 7.26
N TYR A 315 -0.62 9.00 6.50
CA TYR A 315 -0.50 9.69 5.20
C TYR A 315 -1.64 9.37 4.21
N TYR A 316 -2.15 8.13 4.16
CA TYR A 316 -3.22 7.70 3.22
C TYR A 316 -4.63 7.67 3.81
N THR A 317 -4.74 7.62 5.13
CA THR A 317 -6.04 7.67 5.82
C THR A 317 -6.66 9.07 5.74
N HIS A 318 -5.91 10.04 5.22
CA HIS A 318 -6.44 11.34 4.84
C HIS A 318 -7.38 11.23 3.63
N ALA A 319 -8.67 11.53 3.84
CA ALA A 319 -9.77 11.23 2.92
C ALA A 319 -9.63 11.85 1.51
N SER A 320 -9.05 13.04 1.38
CA SER A 320 -8.83 13.70 0.09
C SER A 320 -7.71 13.07 -0.75
N ILE A 321 -6.85 12.25 -0.14
CA ILE A 321 -5.60 11.75 -0.72
C ILE A 321 -5.74 10.30 -1.16
N GLY A 322 -6.43 9.48 -0.36
CA GLY A 322 -6.72 8.09 -0.70
C GLY A 322 -7.47 7.94 -2.04
N HIS A 323 -8.35 8.88 -2.36
CA HIS A 323 -9.05 8.92 -3.65
C HIS A 323 -8.08 9.23 -4.81
N ILE A 324 -7.26 10.28 -4.69
CA ILE A 324 -6.30 10.69 -5.74
C ILE A 324 -5.29 9.57 -6.02
N ILE A 325 -4.77 8.91 -4.98
CA ILE A 325 -3.77 7.83 -5.13
C ILE A 325 -4.40 6.59 -5.78
N LYS A 326 -5.64 6.24 -5.41
CA LYS A 326 -6.38 5.12 -6.03
C LYS A 326 -6.59 5.36 -7.53
N THR A 327 -6.97 6.58 -7.91
CA THR A 327 -7.27 6.93 -9.31
C THR A 327 -6.00 7.11 -10.15
N VAL A 328 -4.93 7.70 -9.60
CA VAL A 328 -3.69 7.97 -10.36
C VAL A 328 -2.82 6.73 -10.55
N LEU A 329 -2.79 5.80 -9.59
CA LEU A 329 -1.85 4.67 -9.61
C LEU A 329 -2.49 3.32 -9.96
N GLU A 330 -3.82 3.22 -10.13
CA GLU A 330 -4.55 1.97 -10.40
C GLU A 330 -4.22 0.82 -9.42
N VAL A 331 -3.69 1.15 -8.22
CA VAL A 331 -3.31 0.17 -7.20
C VAL A 331 -4.37 0.13 -6.12
N ASP A 332 -4.83 -1.09 -5.81
CA ASP A 332 -5.71 -1.38 -4.68
C ASP A 332 -5.17 -0.73 -3.39
N VAL A 333 -6.02 0.07 -2.72
CA VAL A 333 -5.68 0.82 -1.50
C VAL A 333 -5.18 -0.11 -0.39
N ARG A 334 -5.42 -1.42 -0.48
CA ARG A 334 -4.89 -2.42 0.46
C ARG A 334 -3.40 -2.76 0.26
N LYS A 335 -2.82 -2.48 -0.91
CA LYS A 335 -1.38 -2.65 -1.21
C LYS A 335 -0.57 -1.35 -0.95
N SER A 336 -1.20 -0.33 -0.36
CA SER A 336 -0.77 1.08 -0.30
C SER A 336 0.37 1.45 0.66
N VAL A 337 0.93 0.52 1.43
CA VAL A 337 2.03 0.81 2.40
C VAL A 337 3.31 1.37 1.71
N LEU A 338 3.36 1.38 0.37
CA LEU A 338 4.52 1.68 -0.48
C LEU A 338 4.66 3.14 -0.99
N TYR A 339 3.71 4.07 -0.77
CA TYR A 339 3.60 5.37 -1.47
C TYR A 339 3.68 6.66 -0.60
N HIS A 340 4.80 6.88 0.06
CA HIS A 340 5.01 7.90 1.10
C HIS A 340 5.97 9.01 0.61
N PRO A 341 6.16 10.14 1.34
CA PRO A 341 7.04 11.23 0.89
C PRO A 341 8.50 10.84 0.61
N HIS A 342 8.97 9.66 1.01
CA HIS A 342 10.39 9.27 0.84
C HIS A 342 11.34 10.35 1.40
N SER A 343 10.97 10.94 2.54
CA SER A 343 11.78 11.90 3.28
C SER A 343 11.39 11.84 4.74
N THR A 344 12.30 11.41 5.60
CA THR A 344 12.10 11.36 7.06
C THR A 344 11.62 12.70 7.62
N TYR A 345 12.10 13.82 7.07
CA TYR A 345 11.73 15.15 7.56
C TYR A 345 10.28 15.51 7.24
N LEU A 346 9.83 15.20 6.02
CA LEU A 346 8.43 15.42 5.63
C LEU A 346 7.50 14.45 6.36
N ASP A 347 7.91 13.19 6.52
CA ASP A 347 7.16 12.16 7.27
C ASP A 347 6.98 12.54 8.76
N ILE A 348 8.03 13.07 9.41
CA ILE A 348 7.91 13.60 10.77
C ILE A 348 7.05 14.87 10.79
N ALA A 349 7.17 15.75 9.80
CA ALA A 349 6.41 17.00 9.74
C ALA A 349 4.91 16.78 9.48
N GLU A 350 4.54 15.84 8.60
CA GLU A 350 3.14 15.50 8.35
C GLU A 350 2.57 14.69 9.52
N GLY A 351 3.36 13.75 10.07
CA GLY A 351 2.93 12.88 11.15
C GLY A 351 2.80 13.63 12.47
N MET A 352 3.85 14.32 12.91
CA MET A 352 3.94 14.98 14.22
C MET A 352 3.87 16.52 14.15
N GLY A 353 3.62 17.08 12.97
CA GLY A 353 3.58 18.52 12.77
C GLY A 353 4.97 19.16 12.78
N VAL A 354 5.00 20.48 12.57
CA VAL A 354 6.21 21.29 12.67
C VAL A 354 6.80 21.20 14.08
N ALA A 355 5.99 21.05 15.13
CA ALA A 355 6.48 20.87 16.49
C ALA A 355 7.30 19.58 16.62
N GLY A 356 6.82 18.46 16.07
CA GLY A 356 7.54 17.19 16.04
C GLY A 356 8.84 17.27 15.27
N LEU A 357 8.83 17.94 14.11
CA LEU A 357 10.04 18.20 13.33
C LEU A 357 11.06 19.02 14.13
N CYS A 358 10.63 20.09 14.80
CA CYS A 358 11.50 20.91 15.65
C CYS A 358 12.12 20.09 16.79
N ALA A 359 11.36 19.19 17.42
CA ALA A 359 11.89 18.32 18.47
C ALA A 359 12.90 17.30 17.93
N TYR A 360 12.66 16.74 16.75
CA TYR A 360 13.62 15.87 16.08
C TYR A 360 14.93 16.60 15.75
N LEU A 361 14.83 17.82 15.21
CA LEU A 361 16.00 18.66 14.92
C LEU A 361 16.73 19.09 16.20
N PHE A 362 16.00 19.35 17.28
CA PHE A 362 16.58 19.64 18.59
C PHE A 362 17.39 18.44 19.12
N LEU A 363 16.89 17.22 18.91
CA LEU A 363 17.59 15.98 19.26
C LEU A 363 18.89 15.81 18.44
N LEU A 364 18.83 15.97 17.12
CA LEU A 364 20.02 15.86 16.24
C LEU A 364 21.07 16.94 16.55
N THR A 365 20.66 18.20 16.68
CA THR A 365 21.58 19.31 16.97
C THR A 365 22.26 19.15 18.33
N THR A 366 21.52 18.69 19.35
CA THR A 366 22.09 18.36 20.66
C THR A 366 23.12 17.24 20.55
N PHE A 367 22.83 16.18 19.80
CA PHE A 367 23.77 15.08 19.58
C PHE A 367 25.09 15.57 18.95
N PHE A 368 25.02 16.36 17.88
CA PHE A 368 26.21 16.89 17.23
C PHE A 368 26.98 17.89 18.11
N ALA A 369 26.27 18.77 18.82
CA ALA A 369 26.89 19.71 19.74
C ALA A 369 27.66 18.96 20.85
N ARG A 370 27.07 17.89 21.40
CA ARG A 370 27.73 17.06 22.42
C ARG A 370 28.93 16.33 21.86
N GLY A 371 28.79 15.68 20.71
CA GLY A 371 29.91 15.03 20.04
C GLY A 371 31.07 16.00 19.76
N ALA A 372 30.77 17.21 19.30
CA ALA A 372 31.77 18.25 19.04
C ALA A 372 32.48 18.71 20.32
N VAL A 373 31.75 18.92 21.42
CA VAL A 373 32.32 19.26 22.73
C VAL A 373 33.20 18.12 23.26
N LEU A 374 32.73 16.88 23.21
CA LEU A 374 33.49 15.70 23.62
C LEU A 374 34.78 15.57 22.83
N LEU A 375 34.72 15.72 21.50
CA LEU A 375 35.93 15.77 20.69
C LEU A 375 36.82 16.91 21.16
N ARG A 376 36.32 18.15 21.27
CA ARG A 376 37.11 19.33 21.72
C ARG A 376 37.93 19.06 22.98
N LEU A 377 37.33 18.40 23.97
CA LEU A 377 37.93 18.11 25.26
C LEU A 377 38.83 16.86 25.25
N MET A 378 38.43 15.79 24.57
CA MET A 378 39.15 14.52 24.61
C MET A 378 40.49 14.59 23.84
N PRO A 379 41.58 14.03 24.40
CA PRO A 379 42.78 13.76 23.63
C PRO A 379 42.48 12.69 22.57
N ARG A 380 43.34 12.62 21.54
CA ARG A 380 43.19 11.55 20.55
C ARG A 380 43.38 10.20 21.23
N GLY A 381 42.40 9.35 21.06
CA GLY A 381 42.39 8.02 21.62
C GLY A 381 41.15 7.25 21.18
N PRO A 382 40.97 6.03 21.69
CA PRO A 382 39.87 5.13 21.35
C PRO A 382 38.49 5.76 21.53
N LEU A 383 38.24 6.45 22.65
CA LEU A 383 36.97 7.13 22.90
C LEU A 383 36.71 8.24 21.87
N ALA A 384 37.72 9.08 21.58
CA ALA A 384 37.59 10.12 20.57
C ALA A 384 37.39 9.56 19.15
N SER A 385 38.00 8.42 18.82
CA SER A 385 37.75 7.72 17.56
C SER A 385 36.30 7.23 17.47
N ILE A 386 35.74 6.67 18.55
CA ILE A 386 34.32 6.23 18.59
C ILE A 386 33.38 7.43 18.42
N VAL A 387 33.59 8.54 19.13
CA VAL A 387 32.77 9.77 18.95
C VAL A 387 32.84 10.27 17.51
N GLN A 388 34.01 10.23 16.90
CA GLN A 388 34.18 10.58 15.49
C GLN A 388 33.34 9.68 14.56
N GLY A 389 33.34 8.36 14.81
CA GLY A 389 32.51 7.41 14.07
C GLY A 389 31.01 7.68 14.23
N LEU A 390 30.57 7.93 15.47
CA LEU A 390 29.18 8.24 15.80
C LEU A 390 28.69 9.51 15.09
N ILE A 391 29.49 10.59 15.10
CA ILE A 391 29.14 11.83 14.39
C ILE A 391 29.04 11.59 12.88
N ALA A 392 30.01 10.88 12.29
CA ALA A 392 29.98 10.57 10.87
C ALA A 392 28.76 9.70 10.49
N ALA A 393 28.45 8.69 11.30
CA ALA A 393 27.29 7.82 11.13
C ALA A 393 25.97 8.60 11.10
N ILE A 394 25.73 9.46 12.10
CA ILE A 394 24.48 10.22 12.18
C ILE A 394 24.40 11.33 11.12
N ILE A 395 25.53 11.88 10.65
CA ILE A 395 25.52 12.80 9.50
C ILE A 395 25.10 12.08 8.22
N GLY A 396 25.66 10.89 7.99
CA GLY A 396 25.29 10.08 6.83
C GLY A 396 23.81 9.69 6.85
N PHE A 397 23.32 9.28 8.02
CA PHE A 397 21.90 9.01 8.27
C PHE A 397 21.04 10.25 7.99
N ALA A 398 21.34 11.40 8.60
CA ALA A 398 20.57 12.62 8.40
C ALA A 398 20.50 13.07 6.93
N VAL A 399 21.58 12.89 6.15
CA VAL A 399 21.59 13.20 4.71
C VAL A 399 20.82 12.15 3.90
N HIS A 400 20.92 10.87 4.26
CA HIS A 400 20.14 9.80 3.64
C HIS A 400 18.62 10.01 3.84
N GLY A 401 18.21 10.36 5.06
CA GLY A 401 16.82 10.66 5.43
C GLY A 401 16.17 11.84 4.71
N LEU A 402 16.92 12.65 3.93
CA LEU A 402 16.33 13.63 3.01
C LEU A 402 15.58 12.94 1.85
N PHE A 403 15.98 11.72 1.49
CA PHE A 403 15.56 11.01 0.28
C PHE A 403 14.97 9.61 0.53
N ASP A 404 14.84 9.20 1.78
CA ASP A 404 14.22 7.94 2.18
C ASP A 404 13.58 8.03 3.56
N LEU A 405 12.76 7.04 3.92
CA LEU A 405 12.09 6.96 5.22
C LEU A 405 12.88 6.13 6.23
N GLU A 406 13.42 6.80 7.22
CA GLU A 406 14.18 6.16 8.28
C GLU A 406 13.37 5.98 9.57
N PHE A 407 12.15 6.53 9.67
CA PHE A 407 11.33 6.43 10.88
C PHE A 407 10.13 5.47 10.75
N CYS A 408 9.71 5.11 9.55
CA CYS A 408 8.63 4.15 9.33
C CYS A 408 9.03 2.69 9.64
N SER A 409 10.32 2.38 9.57
CA SER A 409 10.86 1.03 9.79
C SER A 409 11.67 0.97 11.09
N ALA A 410 11.39 -0.02 11.93
CA ALA A 410 11.96 -0.11 13.29
C ALA A 410 13.50 -0.20 13.30
N GLU A 411 14.05 -0.88 12.30
CA GLU A 411 15.49 -1.20 12.14
C GLU A 411 16.39 0.05 12.18
N TRP A 412 15.92 1.14 11.57
CA TRP A 412 16.62 2.40 11.36
C TRP A 412 16.71 3.24 12.63
N LYS A 413 15.58 3.30 13.33
CA LYS A 413 15.45 3.97 14.62
C LYS A 413 16.43 3.36 15.61
N TYR A 414 16.58 2.04 15.64
CA TYR A 414 17.56 1.39 16.51
C TYR A 414 19.00 1.83 16.22
N GLY A 415 19.39 2.05 14.96
CA GLY A 415 20.71 2.58 14.60
C GLY A 415 20.94 4.01 15.13
N LEU A 416 19.98 4.91 14.91
CA LEU A 416 20.04 6.30 15.37
C LEU A 416 20.09 6.38 16.91
N PHE A 417 19.08 5.81 17.57
CA PHE A 417 18.95 5.83 19.02
C PHE A 417 20.08 5.03 19.69
N GLY A 418 20.56 3.95 19.08
CA GLY A 418 21.74 3.21 19.53
C GLY A 418 23.01 4.07 19.52
N CYS A 419 23.22 4.86 18.47
CA CYS A 419 24.34 5.82 18.42
C CYS A 419 24.20 6.93 19.47
N MET A 420 22.99 7.41 19.76
CA MET A 420 22.72 8.36 20.84
C MET A 420 23.07 7.76 22.20
N GLY A 421 22.62 6.53 22.49
CA GLY A 421 22.97 5.79 23.70
C GLY A 421 24.47 5.58 23.86
N LEU A 422 25.18 5.26 22.77
CA LEU A 422 26.65 5.16 22.77
C LEU A 422 27.31 6.50 23.08
N LEU A 423 26.83 7.62 22.53
CA LEU A 423 27.40 8.93 22.81
C LEU A 423 27.23 9.31 24.29
N MET A 424 26.05 9.04 24.86
CA MET A 424 25.77 9.22 26.30
C MET A 424 26.71 8.35 27.15
N ALA A 425 26.93 7.09 26.76
CA ALA A 425 27.86 6.19 27.42
C ALA A 425 29.32 6.67 27.33
N VAL A 426 29.78 7.18 26.17
CA VAL A 426 31.13 7.73 26.02
C VAL A 426 31.40 8.83 27.04
N GLU A 427 30.45 9.76 27.18
CA GLU A 427 30.57 10.87 28.13
C GLU A 427 30.73 10.37 29.56
N ARG A 428 29.94 9.38 29.96
CA ARG A 428 30.02 8.75 31.28
C ARG A 428 31.35 8.04 31.51
N VAL A 429 31.78 7.20 30.58
CA VAL A 429 33.07 6.48 30.65
C VAL A 429 34.23 7.48 30.75
N TRP A 430 34.17 8.58 29.99
CA TRP A 430 35.21 9.60 30.03
C TRP A 430 35.26 10.37 31.34
N ARG A 431 34.09 10.74 31.90
CA ARG A 431 34.00 11.37 33.23
C ARG A 431 34.58 10.46 34.31
N ALA A 432 34.21 9.17 34.30
CA ALA A 432 34.72 8.19 35.24
C ALA A 432 36.27 8.02 35.14
N GLN A 433 36.83 8.08 33.94
CA GLN A 433 38.28 7.97 33.73
C GLN A 433 39.08 9.22 34.14
N THR A 434 38.49 10.41 34.08
CA THR A 434 39.25 11.66 34.21
C THR A 434 38.90 12.48 35.44
N GLY A 435 37.83 12.14 36.17
CA GLY A 435 37.31 12.95 37.28
C GLY A 435 36.82 14.34 36.89
N ARG A 436 36.94 14.72 35.60
CA ARG A 436 36.51 16.03 35.09
C ARG A 436 35.01 15.99 34.85
N SER A 437 34.26 16.69 35.69
CA SER A 437 32.89 17.05 35.32
C SER A 437 32.93 18.06 34.18
N LEU A 438 32.06 17.88 33.19
CA LEU A 438 31.71 18.96 32.27
C LEU A 438 30.91 19.99 33.08
N ARG A 439 31.58 20.81 33.90
CA ARG A 439 30.96 22.01 34.46
C ARG A 439 30.64 22.92 33.28
N TYR A 440 29.36 23.12 33.05
CA TYR A 440 28.89 24.12 32.11
C TYR A 440 29.41 25.47 32.57
N THR A 441 30.31 26.05 31.79
CA THR A 441 30.37 27.50 31.78
C THR A 441 29.19 27.96 30.95
N ASP A 442 28.38 28.89 31.48
CA ASP A 442 27.16 29.39 30.83
C ASP A 442 27.42 29.82 29.37
N GLY A 443 28.62 30.30 29.06
CA GLY A 443 29.03 30.63 27.70
C GLY A 443 29.11 29.45 26.71
N ALA A 444 29.31 28.20 27.15
CA ALA A 444 29.30 27.02 26.26
C ALA A 444 27.88 26.52 25.99
N LEU A 445 26.99 26.59 26.98
CA LEU A 445 25.56 26.33 26.81
C LEU A 445 24.91 27.42 25.97
N MET A 446 25.30 28.68 26.15
CA MET A 446 24.81 29.83 25.39
C MET A 446 25.34 29.81 23.94
N ARG A 447 26.62 29.46 23.72
CA ARG A 447 27.14 29.20 22.36
C ARG A 447 26.51 27.97 21.71
N ALA A 448 26.19 26.94 22.49
CA ALA A 448 25.39 25.82 22.01
C ALA A 448 23.99 26.32 21.63
N ARG A 449 23.25 27.02 22.50
CA ARG A 449 21.91 27.60 22.20
C ARG A 449 21.92 28.51 20.98
N VAL A 450 22.91 29.40 20.84
CA VAL A 450 23.09 30.26 19.65
C VAL A 450 23.41 29.45 18.41
N LEU A 451 24.20 28.37 18.53
CA LEU A 451 24.42 27.40 17.44
C LEU A 451 23.19 26.52 17.17
N HIS A 452 22.35 26.23 18.17
CA HIS A 452 21.09 25.47 18.01
C HIS A 452 20.07 26.33 17.28
N VAL A 453 19.92 27.59 17.66
CA VAL A 453 19.09 28.57 16.94
C VAL A 453 19.68 28.85 15.56
N GLY A 454 21.00 29.02 15.44
CA GLY A 454 21.67 29.25 14.16
C GLY A 454 21.58 28.06 13.20
N CYS A 455 21.83 26.83 13.66
CA CYS A 455 21.67 25.62 12.85
C CYS A 455 20.21 25.32 12.56
N ALA A 456 19.27 25.58 13.49
CA ALA A 456 17.84 25.45 13.23
C ALA A 456 17.37 26.50 12.22
N VAL A 457 17.81 27.75 12.31
CA VAL A 457 17.48 28.83 11.36
C VAL A 457 18.15 28.60 10.01
N VAL A 458 19.37 28.08 9.95
CA VAL A 458 20.03 27.71 8.69
C VAL A 458 19.40 26.45 8.09
N LEU A 459 19.03 25.45 8.89
CA LEU A 459 18.41 24.23 8.38
C LEU A 459 16.94 24.48 7.99
N VAL A 460 16.18 25.22 8.79
CA VAL A 460 14.85 25.74 8.40
C VAL A 460 15.00 26.67 7.22
N GLY A 461 16.01 27.53 7.19
CA GLY A 461 16.31 28.41 6.05
C GLY A 461 16.72 27.64 4.80
N VAL A 462 17.39 26.49 4.92
CA VAL A 462 17.71 25.57 3.82
C VAL A 462 16.48 24.77 3.43
N LEU A 463 15.66 24.29 4.36
CA LEU A 463 14.41 23.58 4.08
C LEU A 463 13.37 24.52 3.47
N VAL A 464 13.34 25.77 3.90
CA VAL A 464 12.53 26.87 3.34
C VAL A 464 13.14 27.34 2.03
N ALA A 465 14.46 27.45 1.87
CA ALA A 465 15.06 27.79 0.57
C ALA A 465 14.92 26.64 -0.43
N VAL A 466 14.97 25.39 0.00
CA VAL A 466 14.69 24.19 -0.79
C VAL A 466 13.19 24.13 -1.13
N GLY A 467 12.31 24.35 -0.15
CA GLY A 467 10.86 24.48 -0.33
C GLY A 467 10.45 25.66 -1.22
N LEU A 468 11.11 26.81 -1.08
CA LEU A 468 10.94 28.00 -1.92
C LEU A 468 11.59 27.79 -3.29
N SER A 469 12.70 27.07 -3.41
CA SER A 469 13.26 26.64 -4.70
C SER A 469 12.36 25.61 -5.40
N PHE A 470 11.53 24.86 -4.64
CA PHE A 470 10.45 24.04 -5.19
C PHE A 470 9.23 24.88 -5.58
N LYS A 471 8.97 25.99 -4.87
CA LYS A 471 7.88 26.94 -5.15
C LYS A 471 8.21 27.90 -6.31
N SER A 472 9.49 28.24 -6.51
CA SER A 472 9.97 29.23 -7.48
C SER A 472 10.54 28.64 -8.77
N ASN A 473 10.77 27.33 -8.83
CA ASN A 473 11.17 26.68 -10.08
C ASN A 473 9.93 26.19 -10.83
N THR A 474 9.50 26.96 -11.82
CA THR A 474 8.61 26.54 -12.91
C THR A 474 9.04 25.23 -13.57
N PHE A 475 10.32 24.87 -13.46
CA PHE A 475 10.91 23.67 -14.05
C PHE A 475 10.35 22.33 -13.51
N TRP A 476 10.10 22.20 -12.20
CA TRP A 476 9.72 20.91 -11.59
C TRP A 476 8.22 20.58 -11.63
N PRO A 477 7.30 21.54 -11.44
CA PRO A 477 5.88 21.34 -11.71
C PRO A 477 5.66 21.00 -13.18
N GLU A 478 6.38 21.63 -14.11
CA GLU A 478 6.37 21.23 -15.52
C GLU A 478 6.95 19.83 -15.72
N LEU A 479 8.06 19.44 -15.07
CA LEU A 479 8.62 18.08 -15.19
C LEU A 479 7.72 16.99 -14.59
N ALA A 480 7.07 17.29 -13.45
CA ALA A 480 6.14 16.41 -12.77
C ALA A 480 4.81 16.34 -13.53
N GLN A 481 4.23 17.47 -13.95
CA GLN A 481 3.06 17.48 -14.83
C GLN A 481 3.38 16.82 -16.17
N THR A 482 4.50 17.11 -16.83
CA THR A 482 4.86 16.44 -18.09
C THR A 482 5.01 14.94 -17.92
N ARG A 483 5.54 14.43 -16.80
CA ARG A 483 5.63 12.97 -16.54
C ARG A 483 4.40 12.29 -15.98
N PHE A 484 3.58 12.94 -15.15
CA PHE A 484 2.27 12.41 -14.80
C PHE A 484 1.32 12.50 -15.99
N SER A 485 1.45 13.51 -16.84
CA SER A 485 0.84 13.58 -18.19
C SER A 485 1.51 12.64 -19.21
N LEU A 486 2.53 11.87 -18.82
CA LEU A 486 2.97 10.71 -19.59
C LEU A 486 2.24 9.44 -19.14
N ASN A 487 1.66 9.42 -17.93
CA ASN A 487 0.82 8.32 -17.47
C ASN A 487 -0.63 8.52 -17.97
N PRO A 488 -1.17 7.62 -18.80
CA PRO A 488 -2.53 7.73 -19.33
C PRO A 488 -3.61 7.89 -18.25
N SER A 489 -3.46 7.24 -17.08
CA SER A 489 -4.43 7.27 -15.98
C SER A 489 -4.60 8.66 -15.33
N PHE A 490 -3.57 9.51 -15.42
CA PHE A 490 -3.65 10.88 -14.91
C PHE A 490 -4.59 11.76 -15.74
N PHE A 491 -4.60 11.56 -17.06
CA PHE A 491 -5.53 12.27 -17.93
C PHE A 491 -6.95 11.77 -17.76
N ASP A 492 -7.13 10.46 -17.51
CA ASP A 492 -8.43 9.87 -17.20
C ASP A 492 -9.05 10.52 -15.96
N ALA A 493 -8.31 10.56 -14.84
CA ALA A 493 -8.76 11.18 -13.59
C ALA A 493 -9.18 12.66 -13.76
N GLN A 494 -8.40 13.44 -14.50
CA GLN A 494 -8.75 14.84 -14.79
C GLN A 494 -9.97 14.94 -15.72
N ALA A 495 -10.09 14.05 -16.70
CA ALA A 495 -11.22 14.09 -17.62
C ALA A 495 -12.53 13.77 -16.87
N GLU A 496 -12.50 12.85 -15.92
CA GLU A 496 -13.65 12.54 -15.06
C GLU A 496 -14.06 13.72 -14.17
N GLU A 497 -13.09 14.42 -13.56
CA GLU A 497 -13.33 15.66 -12.83
C GLU A 497 -13.99 16.71 -13.74
N LYS A 498 -13.47 16.89 -14.96
CA LYS A 498 -14.05 17.84 -15.92
C LYS A 498 -15.44 17.45 -16.38
N ILE A 499 -15.77 16.16 -16.48
CA ILE A 499 -17.13 15.70 -16.77
C ILE A 499 -18.09 16.03 -15.62
N GLN A 500 -17.65 15.86 -14.37
CA GLN A 500 -18.43 16.24 -13.19
C GLN A 500 -18.73 17.74 -13.16
N GLU A 501 -17.73 18.56 -13.51
CA GLU A 501 -17.88 20.02 -13.65
C GLU A 501 -18.70 20.44 -14.88
N GLY A 502 -19.04 19.52 -15.79
CA GLY A 502 -19.72 19.82 -17.05
C GLY A 502 -18.83 20.37 -18.17
N HIS A 503 -17.51 20.38 -17.97
CA HIS A 503 -16.50 20.80 -18.94
C HIS A 503 -16.17 19.69 -19.96
N PHE A 504 -17.17 19.25 -20.73
CA PHE A 504 -17.02 18.16 -21.72
C PHE A 504 -16.00 18.46 -22.81
N LYS A 505 -15.77 19.76 -23.14
CA LYS A 505 -14.78 20.16 -24.14
C LYS A 505 -13.38 19.65 -23.77
N THR A 506 -12.98 20.04 -22.56
CA THR A 506 -11.69 19.74 -21.94
C THR A 506 -11.54 18.25 -21.64
N ALA A 507 -12.62 17.56 -21.24
CA ALA A 507 -12.59 16.12 -20.99
C ALA A 507 -12.17 15.31 -22.24
N THR A 508 -12.68 15.65 -23.42
CA THR A 508 -12.28 14.98 -24.68
C THR A 508 -10.81 15.23 -25.01
N GLU A 509 -10.33 16.46 -24.86
CA GLU A 509 -8.91 16.78 -25.09
C GLU A 509 -8.00 16.01 -24.13
N LEU A 510 -8.45 15.77 -22.90
CA LEU A 510 -7.73 14.96 -21.91
C LEU A 510 -7.73 13.47 -22.30
N TYR A 511 -8.86 12.91 -22.75
CA TYR A 511 -8.88 11.52 -23.23
C TYR A 511 -8.11 11.31 -24.54
N GLU A 512 -8.08 12.29 -25.45
CA GLU A 512 -7.21 12.24 -26.62
C GLU A 512 -5.73 12.18 -26.22
N LYS A 513 -5.34 12.96 -25.19
CA LYS A 513 -4.01 12.88 -24.59
C LYS A 513 -3.77 11.52 -23.93
N ALA A 514 -4.77 10.92 -23.27
CA ALA A 514 -4.67 9.58 -22.69
C ALA A 514 -4.39 8.51 -23.76
N ILE A 515 -5.16 8.51 -24.86
CA ILE A 515 -4.98 7.58 -25.98
C ILE A 515 -3.66 7.77 -26.69
N ALA A 516 -3.19 9.02 -26.83
CA ALA A 516 -1.88 9.29 -27.41
C ALA A 516 -0.74 8.59 -26.64
N ARG A 517 -0.94 8.30 -25.34
CA ARG A 517 0.02 7.59 -24.47
C ARG A 517 -0.24 6.08 -24.39
N ARG A 518 -1.51 5.65 -24.30
CA ARG A 518 -1.90 4.23 -24.27
C ARG A 518 -3.02 3.98 -25.28
N ARG A 519 -2.59 3.46 -26.44
CA ARG A 519 -3.45 3.26 -27.61
C ARG A 519 -4.25 1.97 -27.57
N ASP A 520 -3.89 1.05 -26.69
CA ASP A 520 -4.41 -0.31 -26.58
C ASP A 520 -5.44 -0.46 -25.44
N TYR A 521 -5.99 0.65 -24.94
CA TYR A 521 -6.98 0.64 -23.87
C TYR A 521 -8.39 0.94 -24.39
N PRO A 522 -9.29 -0.06 -24.47
CA PRO A 522 -10.63 0.08 -25.04
C PRO A 522 -11.49 1.16 -24.39
N GLU A 523 -11.41 1.29 -23.07
CA GLU A 523 -12.27 2.21 -22.30
C GLU A 523 -12.04 3.68 -22.68
N TYR A 524 -10.81 4.09 -22.99
CA TYR A 524 -10.56 5.47 -23.44
C TYR A 524 -11.23 5.75 -24.78
N HIS A 525 -11.24 4.76 -25.68
CA HIS A 525 -11.94 4.86 -26.95
C HIS A 525 -13.46 4.90 -26.75
N GLU A 526 -14.02 4.11 -25.84
CA GLU A 526 -15.45 4.18 -25.50
C GLU A 526 -15.82 5.56 -24.92
N LYS A 527 -15.07 6.05 -23.93
CA LYS A 527 -15.28 7.35 -23.28
C LYS A 527 -15.22 8.50 -24.30
N LEU A 528 -14.31 8.45 -25.28
CA LEU A 528 -14.29 9.40 -26.40
C LEU A 528 -15.49 9.23 -27.34
N GLY A 529 -15.91 8.01 -27.64
CA GLY A 529 -17.10 7.74 -28.47
C GLY A 529 -18.33 8.45 -27.92
N TRP A 530 -18.57 8.33 -26.62
CA TRP A 530 -19.65 9.05 -25.92
C TRP A 530 -19.48 10.58 -25.98
N LEU A 531 -18.28 11.10 -25.72
CA LEU A 531 -18.03 12.54 -25.72
C LEU A 531 -18.12 13.17 -27.11
N TYR A 532 -17.72 12.46 -28.16
CA TYR A 532 -17.88 12.91 -29.54
C TYR A 532 -19.33 12.88 -29.97
N TRP A 533 -20.06 11.82 -29.59
CA TRP A 533 -21.47 11.71 -29.87
C TRP A 533 -22.29 12.82 -29.19
N LEU A 534 -21.95 13.21 -27.95
CA LEU A 534 -22.53 14.37 -27.27
C LEU A 534 -22.45 15.67 -28.09
N ARG A 535 -21.38 15.82 -28.87
CA ARG A 535 -21.11 17.02 -29.67
C ARG A 535 -21.72 16.94 -31.07
N GLY A 536 -22.43 15.87 -31.40
CA GLY A 536 -23.01 15.63 -32.73
C GLY A 536 -22.03 15.08 -33.77
N ASP A 537 -20.78 14.78 -33.40
CA ASP A 537 -19.79 14.20 -34.31
C ASP A 537 -19.95 12.68 -34.37
N THR A 538 -20.90 12.23 -35.19
CA THR A 538 -21.28 10.81 -35.33
C THR A 538 -20.18 9.98 -36.01
N GLU A 539 -19.42 10.57 -36.92
CA GLU A 539 -18.34 9.87 -37.64
C GLU A 539 -17.19 9.50 -36.71
N ARG A 540 -16.72 10.46 -35.89
CA ARG A 540 -15.69 10.17 -34.89
C ARG A 540 -16.20 9.28 -33.78
N ALA A 541 -17.46 9.45 -33.37
CA ALA A 541 -18.09 8.57 -32.39
C ALA A 541 -18.06 7.11 -32.86
N ASP A 542 -18.51 6.79 -34.08
CA ASP A 542 -18.47 5.42 -34.61
C ASP A 542 -17.03 4.89 -34.69
N THR A 543 -16.09 5.72 -35.17
CA THR A 543 -14.68 5.34 -35.26
C THR A 543 -14.11 4.95 -33.90
N HIS A 544 -14.45 5.69 -32.83
CA HIS A 544 -13.98 5.41 -31.49
C HIS A 544 -14.67 4.20 -30.87
N PHE A 545 -15.98 4.02 -31.08
CA PHE A 545 -16.68 2.80 -30.66
C PHE A 545 -16.18 1.54 -31.40
N GLN A 546 -15.89 1.64 -32.70
CA GLN A 546 -15.23 0.60 -33.50
C GLN A 546 -13.91 0.17 -32.88
N LYS A 547 -13.05 1.15 -32.53
CA LYS A 547 -11.75 0.89 -31.92
C LYS A 547 -11.88 0.28 -30.53
N ALA A 548 -12.83 0.73 -29.71
CA ALA A 548 -13.08 0.14 -28.40
C ALA A 548 -13.42 -1.36 -28.53
N VAL A 549 -14.35 -1.71 -29.42
CA VAL A 549 -14.74 -3.11 -29.70
C VAL A 549 -13.58 -3.92 -30.29
N ALA A 550 -12.79 -3.34 -31.20
CA ALA A 550 -11.66 -4.05 -31.82
C ALA A 550 -10.51 -4.34 -30.84
N LEU A 551 -10.31 -3.47 -29.85
CA LEU A 551 -9.28 -3.62 -28.82
C LEU A 551 -9.71 -4.60 -27.72
N ASP A 552 -11.01 -4.68 -27.41
CA ASP A 552 -11.56 -5.64 -26.45
C ASP A 552 -11.83 -7.01 -27.10
N ARG A 553 -10.76 -7.74 -27.41
CA ARG A 553 -10.87 -9.07 -27.99
C ARG A 553 -11.55 -10.02 -27.00
N LEU A 554 -12.73 -10.53 -27.37
CA LEU A 554 -13.53 -11.54 -26.63
C LEU A 554 -14.13 -11.05 -25.29
N GLY A 555 -14.27 -9.74 -25.08
CA GLY A 555 -14.76 -9.20 -23.80
C GLY A 555 -13.78 -9.41 -22.64
N ALA A 556 -12.49 -9.63 -22.93
CA ALA A 556 -11.48 -10.02 -21.96
C ALA A 556 -11.05 -8.87 -21.04
N ILE A 557 -11.25 -7.62 -21.47
CA ILE A 557 -10.85 -6.44 -20.72
C ILE A 557 -11.99 -5.99 -19.79
N GLY A 558 -13.22 -6.40 -20.07
CA GLY A 558 -14.42 -5.99 -19.34
C GLY A 558 -14.82 -4.57 -19.71
N GLY A 559 -16.08 -4.35 -20.07
CA GLY A 559 -16.56 -3.02 -20.46
C GLY A 559 -17.88 -3.04 -21.23
N GLU A 560 -18.53 -1.89 -21.33
CA GLU A 560 -19.81 -1.74 -22.02
C GLU A 560 -19.66 -1.53 -23.54
N HIS A 561 -18.47 -1.75 -24.11
CA HIS A 561 -18.08 -1.31 -25.46
C HIS A 561 -19.03 -1.80 -26.56
N TYR A 562 -19.38 -3.09 -26.56
CA TYR A 562 -20.33 -3.68 -27.51
C TYR A 562 -21.71 -3.02 -27.36
N SER A 563 -22.20 -2.85 -26.14
CA SER A 563 -23.50 -2.22 -25.89
C SER A 563 -23.51 -0.72 -26.22
N ALA A 564 -22.43 0.00 -25.96
CA ALA A 564 -22.26 1.41 -26.29
C ALA A 564 -22.33 1.61 -27.81
N ARG A 565 -21.64 0.76 -28.57
CA ARG A 565 -21.71 0.78 -30.02
C ARG A 565 -23.07 0.35 -30.57
N ALA A 566 -23.69 -0.68 -29.99
CA ALA A 566 -25.04 -1.12 -30.38
C ALA A 566 -26.05 0.02 -30.24
N LEU A 567 -25.98 0.77 -29.12
CA LEU A 567 -26.82 1.95 -28.89
C LEU A 567 -26.55 3.07 -29.89
N PHE A 568 -25.28 3.31 -30.21
CA PHE A 568 -24.90 4.28 -31.24
C PHE A 568 -25.48 3.88 -32.62
N LEU A 569 -25.30 2.63 -33.06
CA LEU A 569 -25.83 2.12 -34.33
C LEU A 569 -27.36 2.18 -34.38
N PHE A 570 -28.02 1.85 -33.28
CA PHE A 570 -29.46 1.95 -33.14
C PHE A 570 -29.95 3.39 -33.33
N ALA A 571 -29.27 4.37 -32.72
CA ALA A 571 -29.59 5.78 -32.90
C ALA A 571 -29.34 6.30 -34.33
N GLN A 572 -28.48 5.63 -35.11
CA GLN A 572 -28.29 5.91 -36.53
C GLN A 572 -29.31 5.17 -37.44
N GLY A 573 -30.28 4.43 -36.87
CA GLY A 573 -31.26 3.64 -37.61
C GLY A 573 -30.72 2.32 -38.18
N LYS A 574 -29.49 1.95 -37.86
CA LYS A 574 -28.83 0.71 -38.31
C LYS A 574 -29.21 -0.46 -37.43
N ASN A 575 -30.49 -0.81 -37.45
CA ASN A 575 -31.08 -1.72 -36.46
C ASN A 575 -30.54 -3.15 -36.53
N MET A 576 -30.20 -3.66 -37.72
CA MET A 576 -29.62 -4.99 -37.88
C MET A 576 -28.20 -5.07 -37.31
N GLU A 577 -27.33 -4.13 -37.69
CA GLU A 577 -25.96 -4.04 -37.15
C GLU A 577 -25.96 -3.80 -35.63
N ALA A 578 -26.89 -2.97 -35.13
CA ALA A 578 -27.08 -2.76 -33.70
C ALA A 578 -27.46 -4.06 -32.98
N SER A 579 -28.30 -4.88 -33.61
CA SER A 579 -28.75 -6.15 -33.07
C SER A 579 -27.63 -7.20 -33.02
N GLU A 580 -26.80 -7.30 -34.06
CA GLU A 580 -25.59 -8.15 -34.07
C GLU A 580 -24.55 -7.70 -33.03
N MET A 581 -24.40 -6.40 -32.85
CA MET A 581 -23.51 -5.85 -31.84
C MET A 581 -24.04 -6.14 -30.42
N MET A 582 -25.37 -6.10 -30.23
CA MET A 582 -26.01 -6.46 -28.98
C MET A 582 -25.95 -7.97 -28.70
N GLU A 583 -26.03 -8.80 -29.73
CA GLU A 583 -25.75 -10.23 -29.66
C GLU A 583 -24.37 -10.48 -29.03
N SER A 584 -23.36 -9.78 -29.55
CA SER A 584 -21.99 -9.86 -29.03
C SER A 584 -21.89 -9.40 -27.58
N ALA A 585 -22.61 -8.32 -27.22
CA ALA A 585 -22.66 -7.82 -25.84
C ALA A 585 -23.25 -8.86 -24.86
N ILE A 586 -24.32 -9.55 -25.26
CA ILE A 586 -24.96 -10.59 -24.43
C ILE A 586 -24.07 -11.84 -24.31
N GLN A 587 -23.34 -12.21 -25.36
CA GLN A 587 -22.37 -13.30 -25.31
C GLN A 587 -21.24 -13.02 -24.34
N THR A 588 -20.79 -11.77 -24.22
CA THR A 588 -19.75 -11.37 -23.27
C THR A 588 -20.30 -11.21 -21.86
N ASP A 589 -21.43 -10.51 -21.72
CA ASP A 589 -22.04 -10.12 -20.45
C ASP A 589 -23.58 -10.07 -20.58
N PRO A 590 -24.31 -11.10 -20.11
CA PRO A 590 -25.77 -11.15 -20.21
C PRO A 590 -26.49 -10.12 -19.33
N THR A 591 -25.80 -9.49 -18.37
CA THR A 591 -26.41 -8.45 -17.51
C THR A 591 -26.80 -7.20 -18.30
N VAL A 592 -26.29 -7.03 -19.52
CA VAL A 592 -26.71 -5.96 -20.44
C VAL A 592 -28.23 -5.90 -20.64
N LEU A 593 -28.94 -7.03 -20.52
CA LEU A 593 -30.40 -7.14 -20.60
C LEU A 593 -31.13 -6.50 -19.40
N THR A 594 -30.44 -6.29 -18.27
CA THR A 594 -31.00 -5.63 -17.08
C THR A 594 -30.91 -4.11 -17.13
N LYS A 595 -30.14 -3.56 -18.08
CA LYS A 595 -29.90 -2.12 -18.16
C LYS A 595 -31.16 -1.39 -18.60
N ALA A 596 -31.29 -0.12 -18.17
CA ALA A 596 -32.46 0.74 -18.41
C ALA A 596 -32.75 1.04 -19.90
N ILE A 597 -31.95 0.51 -20.83
CA ILE A 597 -32.13 0.59 -22.27
C ILE A 597 -33.14 -0.44 -22.81
N TRP A 598 -33.54 -1.46 -22.04
CA TRP A 598 -34.52 -2.46 -22.46
C TRP A 598 -35.91 -2.14 -21.90
N ARG A 599 -36.94 -2.30 -22.73
CA ARG A 599 -38.34 -2.09 -22.32
C ARG A 599 -39.25 -3.19 -22.84
N TYR A 600 -40.02 -3.78 -21.94
CA TYR A 600 -41.09 -4.71 -22.30
C TYR A 600 -42.20 -4.00 -23.07
N ILE A 601 -42.56 -4.54 -24.23
CA ILE A 601 -43.68 -4.11 -25.07
C ILE A 601 -44.66 -5.28 -25.18
N PRO A 602 -45.88 -5.15 -24.64
CA PRO A 602 -46.94 -6.12 -24.86
C PRO A 602 -47.26 -6.21 -26.36
N SER A 603 -47.31 -7.41 -26.90
CA SER A 603 -48.05 -7.67 -28.14
C SER A 603 -49.56 -7.71 -27.78
N GLY A 604 -50.44 -7.48 -28.76
CA GLY A 604 -51.89 -7.34 -28.52
C GLY A 604 -52.53 -8.56 -27.84
N GLU A 605 -53.84 -8.50 -27.57
CA GLU A 605 -54.57 -9.55 -26.84
C GLU A 605 -54.26 -10.96 -27.35
N GLY A 606 -53.58 -11.76 -26.52
CA GLY A 606 -53.29 -13.17 -26.76
C GLY A 606 -51.87 -13.52 -27.24
N GLU A 607 -51.02 -12.54 -27.58
CA GLU A 607 -49.61 -12.79 -27.93
C GLU A 607 -48.66 -12.47 -26.76
N PRO A 608 -47.54 -13.20 -26.58
CA PRO A 608 -46.52 -12.85 -25.59
C PRO A 608 -45.75 -11.60 -26.06
N GLY A 609 -45.71 -10.56 -25.21
CA GLY A 609 -44.90 -9.37 -25.45
C GLY A 609 -43.39 -9.64 -25.33
N ASP A 610 -42.56 -8.68 -25.75
CA ASP A 610 -41.10 -8.85 -25.79
C ASP A 610 -40.35 -7.58 -25.32
N TRP A 611 -39.09 -7.75 -24.93
CA TRP A 611 -38.20 -6.66 -24.54
C TRP A 611 -37.51 -6.07 -25.76
N MET A 612 -37.61 -4.76 -25.93
CA MET A 612 -37.02 -4.03 -27.05
C MET A 612 -35.99 -3.01 -26.57
N ILE A 613 -34.95 -2.81 -27.37
CA ILE A 613 -33.99 -1.71 -27.18
C ILE A 613 -34.74 -0.38 -27.34
N ARG A 614 -34.78 0.41 -26.27
CA ARG A 614 -35.38 1.74 -26.15
C ARG A 614 -34.45 2.65 -25.34
N PRO A 615 -33.42 3.24 -25.97
CA PRO A 615 -32.41 4.07 -25.30
C PRO A 615 -33.03 5.26 -24.55
N GLU A 616 -34.17 5.75 -25.03
CA GLU A 616 -34.96 6.82 -24.43
C GLU A 616 -35.23 6.61 -22.91
N PHE A 617 -35.35 5.38 -22.41
CA PHE A 617 -35.73 5.14 -21.00
C PHE A 617 -34.62 5.38 -19.97
N LEU A 618 -33.39 5.68 -20.41
CA LEU A 618 -32.29 6.12 -19.54
C LEU A 618 -32.66 7.34 -18.66
N SER A 619 -33.63 8.16 -19.08
CA SER A 619 -34.06 9.40 -18.39
C SER A 619 -34.83 9.24 -17.06
N ARG A 620 -35.25 8.03 -16.65
CA ARG A 620 -36.19 7.85 -15.50
C ARG A 620 -35.66 7.09 -14.28
N ALA A 621 -34.38 6.70 -14.24
CA ALA A 621 -33.79 6.05 -13.07
C ALA A 621 -33.33 7.08 -12.01
N GLN A 622 -33.45 6.71 -10.73
CA GLN A 622 -33.06 7.54 -9.58
C GLN A 622 -31.58 8.00 -9.66
N PRO A 623 -31.26 9.23 -9.22
CA PRO A 623 -29.94 9.84 -9.36
C PRO A 623 -28.99 9.35 -8.27
N ASN A 624 -28.48 8.13 -8.37
CA ASN A 624 -27.42 7.63 -7.48
C ASN A 624 -26.45 6.70 -8.22
N SER A 625 -25.68 7.24 -9.18
CA SER A 625 -24.38 6.68 -9.60
C SER A 625 -23.73 7.59 -10.65
N GLU A 626 -22.41 7.77 -10.49
CA GLU A 626 -21.36 8.19 -11.44
C GLU A 626 -21.66 9.24 -12.54
N ALA A 627 -20.75 10.23 -12.67
CA ALA A 627 -20.83 11.33 -13.65
C ALA A 627 -21.08 10.85 -15.09
N TRP A 628 -20.61 9.65 -15.42
CA TRP A 628 -20.78 9.00 -16.71
C TRP A 628 -22.21 8.59 -17.01
N ASP A 629 -22.95 8.07 -16.02
CA ASP A 629 -24.36 7.70 -16.23
C ASP A 629 -25.21 8.96 -16.46
N ALA A 630 -24.88 10.06 -15.77
CA ALA A 630 -25.53 11.35 -16.00
C ALA A 630 -25.25 11.90 -17.41
N LEU A 631 -24.02 11.74 -17.90
CA LEU A 631 -23.63 12.15 -19.24
C LEU A 631 -24.34 11.32 -20.33
N LYS A 632 -24.30 9.98 -20.23
CA LYS A 632 -24.98 9.06 -21.15
C LYS A 632 -26.48 9.39 -21.24
N ARG A 633 -27.13 9.66 -20.10
CA ARG A 633 -28.53 10.13 -20.04
C ARG A 633 -28.76 11.44 -20.81
N ARG A 634 -27.90 12.45 -20.64
CA ARG A 634 -28.01 13.74 -21.31
C ARG A 634 -27.85 13.63 -22.82
N ILE A 635 -26.87 12.85 -23.28
CA ILE A 635 -26.62 12.62 -24.72
C ILE A 635 -27.87 12.01 -25.36
N ILE A 636 -28.37 10.94 -24.77
CA ILE A 636 -29.52 10.18 -25.29
C ILE A 636 -30.81 11.00 -25.18
N ALA A 637 -30.93 11.90 -24.20
CA ALA A 637 -32.05 12.83 -24.09
C ALA A 637 -31.97 13.98 -25.12
N HIS A 638 -30.78 14.48 -25.45
CA HIS A 638 -30.61 15.58 -26.42
C HIS A 638 -30.95 15.15 -27.85
N LEU A 639 -30.64 13.90 -28.20
CA LEU A 639 -31.01 13.28 -29.48
C LEU A 639 -32.53 13.10 -29.66
N ARG A 640 -33.33 13.30 -28.61
CA ARG A 640 -34.80 13.36 -28.72
C ARG A 640 -35.31 14.66 -29.34
N GLY A 641 -34.45 15.68 -29.48
CA GLY A 641 -34.84 16.97 -30.05
C GLY A 641 -35.12 16.93 -31.57
N ASP A 642 -34.52 15.99 -32.29
CA ASP A 642 -34.61 15.89 -33.76
C ASP A 642 -35.23 14.58 -34.26
N VAL A 643 -35.54 13.64 -33.38
CA VAL A 643 -36.38 12.48 -33.71
C VAL A 643 -37.79 12.79 -33.23
N GLU A 644 -38.49 13.63 -34.00
CA GLU A 644 -39.95 13.46 -34.11
C GLU A 644 -40.22 11.95 -34.28
N PRO A 645 -41.26 11.37 -33.66
CA PRO A 645 -41.70 10.05 -34.02
C PRO A 645 -42.05 10.14 -35.50
N SER A 646 -41.12 9.74 -36.36
CA SER A 646 -41.28 9.89 -37.78
C SER A 646 -42.52 9.12 -38.15
N LYS A 647 -43.60 9.86 -38.38
CA LYS A 647 -44.64 9.53 -39.33
C LYS A 647 -43.96 9.36 -40.69
N LYS A 648 -43.30 8.23 -40.84
CA LYS A 648 -43.02 7.59 -42.12
C LYS A 648 -43.18 6.10 -41.86
N VAL A 649 -44.44 5.69 -41.97
CA VAL A 649 -44.81 4.37 -42.45
C VAL A 649 -43.96 4.12 -43.69
N ILE A 650 -42.88 3.35 -43.54
CA ILE A 650 -42.26 2.70 -44.69
C ILE A 650 -43.29 1.67 -45.15
N GLY A 651 -43.72 1.83 -46.41
CA GLY A 651 -44.80 1.06 -47.00
C GLY A 651 -44.56 -0.45 -46.99
N PRO A 652 -45.65 -1.23 -47.09
CA PRO A 652 -45.59 -2.69 -47.08
C PRO A 652 -44.92 -3.17 -48.37
N GLY A 653 -43.64 -3.56 -48.30
CA GLY A 653 -42.91 -3.94 -49.51
C GLY A 653 -41.49 -4.42 -49.30
N ALA A 654 -41.29 -5.35 -48.35
CA ALA A 654 -40.20 -6.34 -48.34
C ALA A 654 -40.36 -7.20 -47.07
N VAL A 655 -41.45 -7.96 -47.02
CA VAL A 655 -41.77 -8.90 -45.95
C VAL A 655 -42.13 -10.22 -46.62
N GLN A 656 -41.25 -11.21 -46.48
CA GLN A 656 -41.44 -12.67 -46.57
C GLN A 656 -40.02 -13.27 -46.72
N SER A 657 -39.48 -14.01 -45.75
CA SER A 657 -39.96 -15.32 -45.34
C SER A 657 -39.54 -15.72 -43.91
N ILE A 658 -40.41 -16.55 -43.29
CA ILE A 658 -40.32 -17.29 -42.00
C ILE A 658 -40.66 -16.46 -40.71
N TRP A 659 -41.57 -16.99 -39.87
CA TRP A 659 -42.35 -16.33 -38.80
C TRP A 659 -41.59 -16.14 -37.46
N PRO A 660 -41.95 -15.20 -36.53
CA PRO A 660 -43.06 -14.24 -36.56
C PRO A 660 -42.67 -12.84 -37.01
N LEU A 661 -43.34 -12.38 -38.05
CA LEU A 661 -43.28 -11.06 -38.68
C LEU A 661 -43.83 -9.90 -37.84
N ARG A 662 -43.88 -10.03 -36.51
CA ARG A 662 -44.36 -8.97 -35.60
C ARG A 662 -43.29 -8.47 -34.63
N VAL A 663 -42.26 -9.27 -34.37
CA VAL A 663 -41.24 -8.96 -33.36
C VAL A 663 -39.98 -8.44 -34.06
N PRO A 664 -39.55 -7.19 -33.79
CA PRO A 664 -38.41 -6.63 -34.50
C PRO A 664 -37.09 -7.35 -34.19
N PRO A 665 -36.12 -7.37 -35.13
CA PRO A 665 -34.87 -8.13 -34.98
C PRO A 665 -33.96 -7.64 -33.83
N TRP A 666 -34.25 -6.49 -33.24
CA TRP A 666 -33.58 -5.94 -32.05
C TRP A 666 -34.34 -6.22 -30.74
N SER A 667 -35.26 -7.19 -30.75
CA SER A 667 -35.89 -7.68 -29.53
C SER A 667 -35.00 -8.70 -28.81
N ALA A 668 -35.15 -8.81 -27.50
CA ALA A 668 -34.34 -9.70 -26.68
C ALA A 668 -34.57 -11.17 -27.06
N SER A 669 -35.83 -11.58 -27.28
CA SER A 669 -36.13 -12.98 -27.64
C SER A 669 -35.51 -13.38 -28.99
N VAL A 670 -35.55 -12.50 -30.00
CA VAL A 670 -34.98 -12.77 -31.33
C VAL A 670 -33.45 -12.80 -31.28
N ILE A 671 -32.83 -11.92 -30.50
CA ILE A 671 -31.37 -11.94 -30.31
C ILE A 671 -30.94 -13.22 -29.59
N LEU A 672 -31.63 -13.61 -28.50
CA LEU A 672 -31.34 -14.84 -27.76
C LEU A 672 -31.59 -16.11 -28.59
N HIS A 673 -32.57 -16.09 -29.49
CA HIS A 673 -32.82 -17.18 -30.41
C HIS A 673 -31.69 -17.36 -31.43
N ARG A 674 -31.24 -16.27 -32.07
CA ARG A 674 -30.09 -16.33 -33.01
C ARG A 674 -28.80 -16.78 -32.32
N LEU A 675 -28.60 -16.36 -31.06
CA LEU A 675 -27.51 -16.88 -30.23
C LEU A 675 -27.58 -18.40 -30.06
N TYR A 676 -28.79 -18.92 -29.88
CA TYR A 676 -29.02 -20.34 -29.73
C TYR A 676 -28.74 -21.11 -31.03
N GLU A 677 -29.14 -20.58 -32.19
CA GLU A 677 -28.77 -21.15 -33.49
C GLU A 677 -27.24 -21.20 -33.66
N ARG A 678 -26.56 -20.11 -33.32
CA ARG A 678 -25.08 -20.03 -33.37
C ARG A 678 -24.41 -21.01 -32.40
N TYR A 679 -25.02 -21.25 -31.23
CA TYR A 679 -24.58 -22.31 -30.33
C TYR A 679 -24.62 -23.69 -31.02
N LEU A 680 -25.69 -24.02 -31.73
CA LEU A 680 -25.82 -25.30 -32.44
C LEU A 680 -24.76 -25.46 -33.53
N GLU A 681 -24.39 -24.39 -34.22
CA GLU A 681 -23.31 -24.39 -35.21
C GLU A 681 -21.93 -24.63 -34.58
N VAL A 682 -21.66 -24.00 -33.43
CA VAL A 682 -20.35 -24.05 -32.76
C VAL A 682 -20.16 -25.34 -31.95
N LEU A 683 -21.25 -25.94 -31.46
CA LEU A 683 -21.24 -27.12 -30.58
C LEU A 683 -20.36 -28.29 -31.08
N PRO A 684 -20.37 -28.67 -32.38
CA PRO A 684 -19.53 -29.76 -32.87
C PRO A 684 -18.04 -29.41 -32.91
N SER A 685 -17.70 -28.14 -33.14
CA SER A 685 -16.31 -27.71 -33.38
C SER A 685 -15.60 -27.18 -32.14
N ASP A 686 -16.31 -26.50 -31.23
CA ASP A 686 -15.74 -25.93 -30.00
C ASP A 686 -16.75 -26.04 -28.83
N PRO A 687 -16.77 -27.20 -28.15
CA PRO A 687 -17.68 -27.45 -27.04
C PRO A 687 -17.48 -26.51 -25.84
N LEU A 688 -16.29 -25.93 -25.64
CA LEU A 688 -16.01 -25.03 -24.53
C LEU A 688 -16.62 -23.64 -24.76
N SER A 689 -16.48 -23.11 -25.97
CA SER A 689 -17.15 -21.86 -26.37
C SER A 689 -18.66 -22.05 -26.40
N ALA A 690 -19.14 -23.17 -26.95
CA ALA A 690 -20.57 -23.52 -26.95
C ALA A 690 -21.15 -23.58 -25.52
N LYS A 691 -20.39 -24.10 -24.56
CA LYS A 691 -20.77 -24.10 -23.13
C LYS A 691 -21.02 -22.70 -22.59
N LYS A 692 -20.10 -21.77 -22.86
CA LYS A 692 -20.19 -20.37 -22.39
C LYS A 692 -21.38 -19.65 -23.04
N ILE A 693 -21.55 -19.84 -24.35
CA ILE A 693 -22.67 -19.25 -25.11
C ILE A 693 -24.00 -19.75 -24.54
N LEU A 694 -24.17 -21.07 -24.38
CA LEU A 694 -25.40 -21.66 -23.87
C LEU A 694 -25.74 -21.20 -22.44
N LEU A 695 -24.73 -21.10 -21.57
CA LEU A 695 -24.92 -20.57 -20.22
C LEU A 695 -25.40 -19.11 -20.25
N ASN A 696 -24.80 -18.26 -21.09
CA ASN A 696 -25.16 -16.85 -21.20
C ASN A 696 -26.53 -16.63 -21.87
N ILE A 697 -26.94 -17.49 -22.79
CA ILE A 697 -28.31 -17.51 -23.34
C ILE A 697 -29.32 -17.78 -22.22
N GLY A 698 -29.09 -18.82 -21.42
CA GLY A 698 -29.99 -19.16 -20.31
C GLY A 698 -30.06 -18.04 -19.26
N LYS A 699 -28.91 -17.40 -18.95
CA LYS A 699 -28.86 -16.19 -18.10
C LYS A 699 -29.65 -15.03 -18.73
N GLY A 700 -29.54 -14.85 -20.03
CA GLY A 700 -30.29 -13.84 -20.77
C GLY A 700 -31.80 -14.03 -20.63
N TYR A 701 -32.32 -15.24 -20.88
CA TYR A 701 -33.72 -15.58 -20.67
C TYR A 701 -34.18 -15.35 -19.22
N TYR A 702 -33.33 -15.70 -18.26
CA TYR A 702 -33.57 -15.39 -16.85
C TYR A 702 -33.71 -13.88 -16.61
N TYR A 703 -32.80 -13.05 -17.12
CA TYR A 703 -32.85 -11.60 -16.88
C TYR A 703 -34.10 -10.93 -17.44
N ILE A 704 -34.60 -11.39 -18.59
CA ILE A 704 -35.84 -10.88 -19.20
C ILE A 704 -37.12 -11.50 -18.61
N GLY A 705 -36.99 -12.45 -17.70
CA GLY A 705 -38.11 -13.08 -16.98
C GLY A 705 -38.75 -14.29 -17.68
N LEU A 706 -38.17 -14.76 -18.79
CA LEU A 706 -38.56 -15.96 -19.53
C LEU A 706 -37.99 -17.20 -18.83
N ASN A 707 -38.60 -17.56 -17.70
CA ASN A 707 -38.08 -18.57 -16.79
C ASN A 707 -38.17 -19.99 -17.35
N ASP A 708 -39.16 -20.30 -18.19
CA ASP A 708 -39.35 -21.64 -18.75
C ASP A 708 -38.30 -21.93 -19.84
N GLU A 709 -38.01 -20.94 -20.67
CA GLU A 709 -36.94 -20.94 -21.66
C GLU A 709 -35.57 -21.07 -20.98
N ALA A 710 -35.32 -20.27 -19.92
CA ALA A 710 -34.10 -20.40 -19.12
C ALA A 710 -33.97 -21.80 -18.51
N MET A 711 -35.05 -22.35 -17.96
CA MET A 711 -35.09 -23.71 -17.39
C MET A 711 -34.75 -24.77 -18.43
N SER A 712 -35.32 -24.65 -19.64
CA SER A 712 -35.06 -25.55 -20.76
C SER A 712 -33.58 -25.53 -21.15
N VAL A 713 -33.04 -24.32 -21.38
CA VAL A 713 -31.64 -24.12 -21.78
C VAL A 713 -30.66 -24.67 -20.76
N PHE A 714 -30.88 -24.42 -19.46
CA PHE A 714 -29.96 -24.95 -18.46
C PHE A 714 -30.06 -26.48 -18.28
N LYS A 715 -31.27 -27.06 -18.39
CA LYS A 715 -31.44 -28.53 -18.37
C LYS A 715 -30.77 -29.17 -19.57
N GLU A 716 -30.87 -28.57 -20.74
CA GLU A 716 -30.16 -29.01 -21.93
C GLU A 716 -28.64 -28.92 -21.73
N GLY A 717 -28.14 -27.80 -21.20
CA GLY A 717 -26.75 -27.65 -20.83
C GLY A 717 -26.25 -28.79 -19.91
N LEU A 718 -27.04 -29.22 -18.92
CA LEU A 718 -26.68 -30.36 -18.07
C LEU A 718 -26.76 -31.73 -18.75
N LYS A 719 -27.56 -31.90 -19.81
CA LYS A 719 -27.58 -33.14 -20.60
C LYS A 719 -26.26 -33.33 -21.34
N PHE A 720 -25.75 -32.25 -21.95
CA PHE A 720 -24.51 -32.25 -22.72
C PHE A 720 -23.27 -32.12 -21.82
N PHE A 721 -23.27 -31.18 -20.88
CA PHE A 721 -22.19 -30.91 -19.93
C PHE A 721 -22.52 -31.50 -18.55
N LYS A 722 -22.54 -32.83 -18.48
CA LYS A 722 -22.93 -33.57 -17.27
C LYS A 722 -22.10 -33.13 -16.07
N GLY A 723 -22.79 -32.69 -15.01
CA GLY A 723 -22.15 -32.34 -13.74
C GLY A 723 -21.51 -30.95 -13.69
N ASP A 724 -21.63 -30.11 -14.73
CA ASP A 724 -21.03 -28.78 -14.72
C ASP A 724 -21.64 -27.89 -13.61
N PRO A 725 -20.80 -27.33 -12.70
CA PRO A 725 -21.28 -26.60 -11.54
C PRO A 725 -21.96 -25.28 -11.90
N ASN A 726 -21.63 -24.66 -13.05
CA ASN A 726 -22.24 -23.38 -13.44
C ASN A 726 -23.69 -23.55 -13.88
N PHE A 727 -23.99 -24.60 -14.64
CA PHE A 727 -25.38 -24.93 -15.00
C PHE A 727 -26.20 -25.36 -13.77
N LYS A 728 -25.60 -26.14 -12.86
CA LYS A 728 -26.26 -26.51 -11.58
C LYS A 728 -26.55 -25.28 -10.73
N ARG A 729 -25.59 -24.35 -10.61
CA ARG A 729 -25.77 -23.06 -9.92
C ARG A 729 -26.89 -22.24 -10.58
N ALA A 730 -26.87 -22.07 -11.91
CA ALA A 730 -27.87 -21.30 -12.62
C ALA A 730 -29.28 -21.91 -12.45
N LEU A 731 -29.41 -23.24 -12.51
CA LEU A 731 -30.67 -23.93 -12.20
C LEU A 731 -31.09 -23.76 -10.75
N ALA A 732 -30.15 -23.78 -9.80
CA ALA A 732 -30.45 -23.57 -8.39
C ALA A 732 -31.02 -22.17 -8.15
N VAL A 733 -30.38 -21.15 -8.73
CA VAL A 733 -30.86 -19.75 -8.70
C VAL A 733 -32.24 -19.62 -9.33
N LEU A 734 -32.47 -20.23 -10.49
CA LEU A 734 -33.76 -20.20 -11.17
C LEU A 734 -34.86 -20.92 -10.37
N ASN A 735 -34.56 -22.09 -9.79
CA ASN A 735 -35.50 -22.80 -8.91
C ASN A 735 -35.84 -21.97 -7.67
N ALA A 736 -34.87 -21.26 -7.07
CA ALA A 736 -35.13 -20.37 -5.94
C ALA A 736 -36.05 -19.21 -6.34
N ARG A 737 -35.86 -18.62 -7.54
CA ARG A 737 -36.76 -17.57 -8.09
C ARG A 737 -38.19 -18.07 -8.28
N LEU A 738 -38.36 -19.31 -8.72
CA LEU A 738 -39.66 -19.96 -8.93
C LEU A 738 -40.30 -20.48 -7.63
N GLY A 739 -39.66 -20.30 -6.46
CA GLY A 739 -40.15 -20.79 -5.18
C GLY A 739 -39.87 -22.28 -4.90
N ASN A 740 -39.15 -22.97 -5.80
CA ASN A 740 -38.76 -24.37 -5.66
C ASN A 740 -37.52 -24.52 -4.75
N TYR A 741 -37.63 -24.06 -3.50
CA TYR A 741 -36.49 -23.94 -2.59
C TYR A 741 -35.79 -25.27 -2.27
N LYS A 742 -36.54 -26.37 -2.16
CA LYS A 742 -35.94 -27.69 -1.89
C LYS A 742 -34.99 -28.11 -3.01
N ASN A 743 -35.43 -28.03 -4.27
CA ASN A 743 -34.62 -28.37 -5.43
C ASN A 743 -33.42 -27.43 -5.57
N ALA A 744 -33.61 -26.13 -5.31
CA ALA A 744 -32.53 -25.16 -5.33
C ALA A 744 -31.44 -25.48 -4.29
N ALA A 745 -31.84 -25.78 -3.05
CA ALA A 745 -30.90 -26.14 -1.99
C ALA A 745 -30.15 -27.44 -2.29
N GLU A 746 -30.83 -28.47 -2.80
CA GLU A 746 -30.19 -29.73 -3.21
C GLU A 746 -29.13 -29.50 -4.30
N LEU A 747 -29.42 -28.64 -5.27
CA LEU A 747 -28.46 -28.28 -6.33
C LEU A 747 -27.25 -27.51 -5.79
N PHE A 748 -27.43 -26.55 -4.87
CA PHE A 748 -26.32 -25.85 -4.21
C PHE A 748 -25.47 -26.78 -3.34
N SER A 749 -26.11 -27.72 -2.65
CA SER A 749 -25.43 -28.72 -1.83
C SER A 749 -24.56 -29.65 -2.70
N GLN A 750 -25.07 -30.09 -3.85
CA GLN A 750 -24.32 -30.92 -4.80
C GLN A 750 -23.04 -30.26 -5.35
N ILE A 751 -23.00 -28.93 -5.44
CA ILE A 751 -21.83 -28.17 -5.89
C ILE A 751 -20.98 -27.64 -4.72
N GLY A 752 -21.36 -27.92 -3.47
CA GLY A 752 -20.63 -27.51 -2.27
C GLY A 752 -20.73 -26.02 -1.92
N ASP A 753 -21.74 -25.31 -2.44
CA ASP A 753 -22.01 -23.88 -2.22
C ASP A 753 -22.95 -23.70 -1.01
N ASN A 754 -22.41 -23.99 0.18
CA ASN A 754 -23.16 -24.00 1.45
C ASN A 754 -23.71 -22.61 1.84
N TYR A 755 -23.11 -21.52 1.35
CA TYR A 755 -23.61 -20.17 1.63
C TYR A 755 -24.92 -19.92 0.87
N SER A 756 -24.94 -20.20 -0.43
CA SER A 756 -26.14 -20.07 -1.26
C SER A 756 -27.23 -21.05 -0.83
N GLU A 757 -26.87 -22.26 -0.42
CA GLU A 757 -27.79 -23.22 0.20
C GLU A 757 -28.48 -22.63 1.44
N GLY A 758 -27.71 -22.00 2.35
CA GLY A 758 -28.25 -21.36 3.55
C GLY A 758 -29.19 -20.20 3.22
N VAL A 759 -28.87 -19.40 2.20
CA VAL A 759 -29.74 -18.31 1.72
C VAL A 759 -31.07 -18.84 1.17
N VAL A 760 -31.06 -19.95 0.41
CA VAL A 760 -32.30 -20.59 -0.08
C VAL A 760 -33.17 -21.08 1.07
N TRP A 761 -32.57 -21.77 2.06
CA TRP A 761 -33.33 -22.26 3.21
C TRP A 761 -33.89 -21.12 4.07
N LEU A 762 -33.16 -20.01 4.17
CA LEU A 762 -33.63 -18.80 4.83
C LEU A 762 -34.85 -18.21 4.10
N ALA A 763 -34.79 -18.11 2.77
CA ALA A 763 -35.93 -17.67 1.96
C ALA A 763 -37.15 -18.60 2.10
N ALA A 764 -36.92 -19.90 2.28
CA ALA A 764 -37.94 -20.90 2.58
C ALA A 764 -38.45 -20.87 4.03
N LYS A 765 -37.94 -19.97 4.89
CA LYS A 765 -38.19 -19.91 6.34
C LYS A 765 -37.86 -21.20 7.10
N GLN A 766 -36.95 -22.01 6.57
CA GLN A 766 -36.46 -23.24 7.20
C GLN A 766 -35.20 -22.93 8.01
N TYR A 767 -35.38 -22.27 9.16
CA TYR A 767 -34.28 -21.69 9.93
C TYR A 767 -33.21 -22.70 10.37
N ASP A 768 -33.60 -23.90 10.81
CA ASP A 768 -32.64 -24.93 11.25
C ASP A 768 -31.73 -25.40 10.11
N ARG A 769 -32.30 -25.58 8.91
CA ARG A 769 -31.54 -25.96 7.71
C ARG A 769 -30.64 -24.83 7.24
N ALA A 770 -31.12 -23.60 7.31
CA ALA A 770 -30.32 -22.41 6.98
C ALA A 770 -29.12 -22.27 7.92
N ILE A 771 -29.34 -22.40 9.23
CA ILE A 771 -28.27 -22.38 10.25
C ILE A 771 -27.29 -23.53 9.99
N GLY A 772 -27.77 -24.74 9.69
CA GLY A 772 -26.92 -25.89 9.36
C GLY A 772 -26.01 -25.65 8.15
N ALA A 773 -26.55 -25.08 7.08
CA ALA A 773 -25.80 -24.74 5.87
C ALA A 773 -24.76 -23.62 6.14
N PHE A 774 -25.14 -22.54 6.83
CA PHE A 774 -24.19 -21.49 7.24
C PHE A 774 -23.12 -22.03 8.21
N ALA A 775 -23.46 -22.95 9.10
CA ALA A 775 -22.50 -23.61 9.98
C ALA A 775 -21.48 -24.46 9.20
N ASN A 776 -21.86 -25.03 8.04
CA ASN A 776 -20.90 -25.71 7.16
C ASN A 776 -19.91 -24.72 6.50
N VAL A 777 -20.33 -23.49 6.22
CA VAL A 777 -19.40 -22.40 5.83
C VAL A 777 -18.42 -22.13 6.96
N LEU A 778 -18.92 -22.00 8.20
CA LEU A 778 -18.07 -21.74 9.37
C LEU A 778 -17.14 -22.90 9.75
N ARG A 779 -17.51 -24.16 9.44
CA ARG A 779 -16.64 -25.32 9.69
C ARG A 779 -15.41 -25.34 8.78
N ARG A 780 -15.53 -24.84 7.54
CA ARG A 780 -14.40 -24.68 6.60
C ARG A 780 -13.37 -23.63 7.05
N TYR A 781 -13.69 -22.81 8.07
CA TYR A 781 -12.78 -21.83 8.69
C TYR A 781 -11.47 -22.44 9.21
N MET A 782 -11.51 -23.69 9.67
CA MET A 782 -10.34 -24.37 10.22
C MET A 782 -9.33 -24.79 9.14
N GLU A 783 -9.72 -24.74 7.86
CA GLU A 783 -8.94 -25.24 6.73
C GLU A 783 -8.49 -24.12 5.77
N HIS A 784 -9.28 -23.04 5.60
CA HIS A 784 -8.98 -21.97 4.64
C HIS A 784 -9.28 -20.54 5.14
N GLN A 785 -8.32 -19.62 4.92
CA GLN A 785 -8.29 -18.23 5.40
C GLN A 785 -9.23 -17.25 4.64
N HIS A 786 -10.56 -17.42 4.68
CA HIS A 786 -11.52 -16.53 3.99
C HIS A 786 -12.41 -15.69 4.94
N PRO A 787 -11.87 -14.72 5.72
CA PRO A 787 -12.61 -14.02 6.79
C PRO A 787 -13.89 -13.30 6.36
N HIS A 788 -13.98 -12.85 5.10
CA HIS A 788 -15.16 -12.14 4.59
C HIS A 788 -16.41 -13.03 4.44
N GLU A 789 -16.27 -14.25 3.91
CA GLU A 789 -17.41 -15.18 3.76
C GLU A 789 -17.94 -15.66 5.11
N HIS A 790 -17.03 -15.80 6.08
CA HIS A 790 -17.36 -16.16 7.46
C HIS A 790 -18.15 -15.04 8.15
N ALA A 791 -17.72 -13.78 7.97
CA ALA A 791 -18.45 -12.62 8.46
C ALA A 791 -19.87 -12.57 7.86
N ARG A 792 -20.02 -12.84 6.55
CA ARG A 792 -21.33 -12.91 5.89
C ARG A 792 -22.22 -14.03 6.44
N ALA A 793 -21.68 -15.23 6.63
CA ALA A 793 -22.44 -16.37 7.19
C ALA A 793 -22.90 -16.09 8.64
N LEU A 794 -22.02 -15.54 9.49
CA LEU A 794 -22.37 -15.12 10.84
C LEU A 794 -23.46 -14.05 10.85
N THR A 795 -23.38 -13.09 9.92
CA THR A 795 -24.40 -12.05 9.78
C THR A 795 -25.76 -12.65 9.42
N MET A 796 -25.81 -13.64 8.53
CA MET A 796 -27.06 -14.33 8.17
C MET A 796 -27.65 -15.14 9.32
N ILE A 797 -26.82 -15.84 10.09
CA ILE A 797 -27.26 -16.52 11.31
C ILE A 797 -27.81 -15.50 12.32
N GLY A 798 -27.16 -14.34 12.43
CA GLY A 798 -27.63 -13.23 13.27
C GLY A 798 -29.01 -12.71 12.85
N GLU A 799 -29.26 -12.54 11.55
CA GLU A 799 -30.58 -12.16 11.04
C GLU A 799 -31.65 -13.19 11.38
N ILE A 800 -31.35 -14.49 11.27
CA ILE A 800 -32.29 -15.56 11.62
C ILE A 800 -32.71 -15.44 13.09
N TYR A 801 -31.73 -15.29 14.00
CA TYR A 801 -32.03 -15.14 15.42
C TYR A 801 -32.75 -13.82 15.75
N LYS A 802 -32.47 -12.74 15.00
CA LYS A 802 -33.20 -11.49 15.13
C LYS A 802 -34.66 -11.65 14.68
N GLU A 803 -34.92 -12.31 13.55
CA GLU A 803 -36.27 -12.57 13.03
C GLU A 803 -37.09 -13.50 13.94
N GLN A 804 -36.45 -14.45 14.63
CA GLN A 804 -37.12 -15.31 15.62
C GLN A 804 -37.65 -14.53 16.84
N GLY A 805 -37.01 -13.41 17.18
CA GLY A 805 -37.42 -12.54 18.27
C GLY A 805 -37.26 -13.16 19.67
N GLY A 806 -37.48 -12.35 20.70
CA GLY A 806 -37.31 -12.75 22.11
C GLY A 806 -35.90 -12.48 22.66
N PRO A 807 -35.76 -12.36 23.99
CA PRO A 807 -34.52 -11.91 24.63
C PRO A 807 -33.33 -12.85 24.38
N ASP A 808 -33.55 -14.17 24.40
CA ASP A 808 -32.49 -15.15 24.19
C ASP A 808 -32.00 -15.19 22.73
N SER A 809 -32.93 -15.13 21.77
CA SER A 809 -32.61 -15.06 20.34
C SER A 809 -31.87 -13.76 20.01
N LEU A 810 -32.29 -12.62 20.56
CA LEU A 810 -31.60 -11.34 20.39
C LEU A 810 -30.17 -11.36 20.97
N LEU A 811 -29.93 -12.08 22.07
CA LEU A 811 -28.58 -12.29 22.61
C LEU A 811 -27.70 -13.12 21.67
N LEU A 812 -28.26 -14.17 21.05
CA LEU A 812 -27.56 -14.96 20.03
C LEU A 812 -27.26 -14.13 18.78
N ALA A 813 -28.24 -13.34 18.30
CA ALA A 813 -28.07 -12.41 17.19
C ALA A 813 -26.94 -11.41 17.45
N LYS A 814 -26.94 -10.79 18.64
CA LYS A 814 -25.87 -9.90 19.10
C LYS A 814 -24.50 -10.59 19.03
N GLY A 815 -24.39 -11.82 19.56
CA GLY A 815 -23.14 -12.57 19.54
C GLY A 815 -22.65 -12.89 18.12
N CYS A 816 -23.57 -13.18 17.20
CA CYS A 816 -23.27 -13.38 15.78
C CYS A 816 -22.75 -12.10 15.12
N TYR A 817 -23.39 -10.94 15.34
CA TYR A 817 -22.92 -9.67 14.78
C TYR A 817 -21.60 -9.20 15.40
N GLU A 818 -21.37 -9.42 16.70
CA GLU A 818 -20.07 -9.11 17.33
C GLU A 818 -18.93 -9.94 16.71
N LYS A 819 -19.17 -11.24 16.44
CA LYS A 819 -18.21 -12.10 15.74
C LYS A 819 -18.03 -11.70 14.27
N ALA A 820 -19.11 -11.33 13.58
CA ALA A 820 -19.03 -10.85 12.20
C ALA A 820 -18.21 -9.54 12.12
N LEU A 821 -18.40 -8.64 13.08
CA LEU A 821 -17.68 -7.37 13.18
C LEU A 821 -16.19 -7.57 13.50
N PHE A 822 -15.87 -8.57 14.33
CA PHE A 822 -14.48 -8.96 14.59
C PHE A 822 -13.75 -9.38 13.30
N LEU A 823 -14.47 -10.05 12.38
CA LEU A 823 -13.90 -10.50 11.11
C LEU A 823 -13.93 -9.43 10.01
N SER A 824 -14.94 -8.57 9.99
CA SER A 824 -15.14 -7.55 8.95
C SER A 824 -15.86 -6.32 9.50
N GLN A 825 -15.12 -5.20 9.60
CA GLN A 825 -15.63 -3.92 10.10
C GLN A 825 -16.30 -3.11 8.98
N THR A 826 -17.54 -3.45 8.65
CA THR A 826 -18.35 -2.75 7.64
C THR A 826 -19.43 -1.88 8.29
N ALA A 827 -19.83 -0.80 7.59
CA ALA A 827 -20.94 0.05 8.02
C ALA A 827 -22.23 -0.77 8.30
N ALA A 828 -22.53 -1.75 7.44
CA ALA A 828 -23.66 -2.65 7.60
C ALA A 828 -23.60 -3.52 8.87
N ASN A 829 -22.43 -4.07 9.23
CA ASN A 829 -22.28 -4.88 10.44
C ASN A 829 -22.47 -4.04 11.72
N TYR A 830 -21.92 -2.82 11.73
CA TYR A 830 -22.14 -1.87 12.83
C TYR A 830 -23.62 -1.49 12.97
N LYS A 831 -24.31 -1.26 11.86
CA LYS A 831 -25.74 -0.96 11.86
C LYS A 831 -26.57 -2.14 12.40
N ARG A 832 -26.35 -3.37 11.90
CA ARG A 832 -27.08 -4.56 12.37
C ARG A 832 -26.89 -4.82 13.87
N LEU A 833 -25.66 -4.64 14.37
CA LEU A 833 -25.38 -4.72 15.80
C LEU A 833 -26.09 -3.62 16.59
N SER A 834 -26.11 -2.39 16.07
CA SER A 834 -26.85 -1.28 16.67
C SER A 834 -28.34 -1.60 16.81
N ASP A 835 -28.97 -2.12 15.76
CA ASP A 835 -30.40 -2.43 15.75
C ASP A 835 -30.75 -3.45 16.85
N VAL A 836 -29.97 -4.53 16.98
CA VAL A 836 -30.18 -5.52 18.04
C VAL A 836 -29.88 -4.98 19.43
N LEU A 837 -28.87 -4.13 19.60
CA LEU A 837 -28.60 -3.48 20.88
C LEU A 837 -29.74 -2.56 21.31
N TYR A 838 -30.38 -1.87 20.36
CA TYR A 838 -31.53 -1.04 20.60
C TYR A 838 -32.74 -1.87 21.04
N GLU A 839 -33.03 -2.98 20.35
CA GLU A 839 -34.11 -3.91 20.74
C GLU A 839 -33.87 -4.57 22.11
N LEU A 840 -32.61 -4.77 22.50
CA LEU A 840 -32.21 -5.22 23.84
C LEU A 840 -32.23 -4.11 24.91
N GLY A 841 -32.66 -2.89 24.58
CA GLY A 841 -32.70 -1.73 25.49
C GLY A 841 -31.34 -1.10 25.82
N LYS A 842 -30.28 -1.46 25.10
CA LYS A 842 -28.90 -0.97 25.30
C LYS A 842 -28.64 0.29 24.47
N ASN A 843 -29.43 1.33 24.72
CA ASN A 843 -29.51 2.54 23.89
C ASN A 843 -28.16 3.27 23.71
N ASP A 844 -27.33 3.35 24.76
CA ASP A 844 -26.04 4.04 24.67
C ASP A 844 -25.07 3.32 23.72
N ARG A 845 -25.01 1.99 23.81
CA ARG A 845 -24.17 1.18 22.92
C ARG A 845 -24.73 1.12 21.50
N ALA A 846 -26.05 1.07 21.34
CA ALA A 846 -26.68 1.17 20.03
C ALA A 846 -26.28 2.48 19.33
N LYS A 847 -26.39 3.61 20.04
CA LYS A 847 -26.01 4.93 19.51
C LYS A 847 -24.54 5.00 19.11
N GLU A 848 -23.64 4.36 19.88
CA GLU A 848 -22.22 4.26 19.53
C GLU A 848 -21.99 3.47 18.24
N MET A 849 -22.62 2.29 18.11
CA MET A 849 -22.48 1.45 16.92
C MET A 849 -23.09 2.14 15.69
N TYR A 850 -24.22 2.84 15.84
CA TYR A 850 -24.84 3.59 14.76
C TYR A 850 -23.97 4.75 14.25
N ARG A 851 -23.29 5.47 15.16
CA ARG A 851 -22.32 6.51 14.77
C ARG A 851 -21.18 5.94 13.95
N LYS A 852 -20.61 4.82 14.37
CA LYS A 852 -19.55 4.12 13.61
C LYS A 852 -20.04 3.67 12.23
N ALA A 853 -21.29 3.20 12.12
CA ALA A 853 -21.89 2.89 10.83
C ALA A 853 -22.01 4.13 9.94
N LEU A 854 -22.43 5.28 10.48
CA LEU A 854 -22.59 6.53 9.74
C LEU A 854 -21.24 7.11 9.29
N GLU A 855 -20.21 7.05 10.13
CA GLU A 855 -18.85 7.48 9.79
C GLU A 855 -18.31 6.68 8.58
N LEU A 856 -18.45 5.35 8.63
CA LEU A 856 -18.07 4.50 7.50
C LEU A 856 -18.92 4.76 6.24
N HIS A 857 -20.19 5.13 6.42
CA HIS A 857 -21.06 5.48 5.30
C HIS A 857 -20.64 6.78 4.60
N GLN A 858 -20.26 7.79 5.38
CA GLN A 858 -19.72 9.04 4.85
C GLN A 858 -18.38 8.83 4.11
N LEU A 859 -17.66 7.76 4.42
CA LEU A 859 -16.48 7.29 3.69
C LEU A 859 -16.82 6.44 2.45
N GLY A 860 -18.10 6.38 2.05
CA GLY A 860 -18.58 5.71 0.85
C GLY A 860 -18.96 4.23 1.02
N GLN A 861 -19.00 3.71 2.25
CA GLN A 861 -19.50 2.34 2.47
C GLN A 861 -21.04 2.29 2.52
N PRO A 862 -21.70 1.23 2.04
CA PRO A 862 -23.15 1.13 2.14
C PRO A 862 -23.59 0.77 3.58
N LEU A 863 -24.61 1.47 4.10
CA LEU A 863 -25.21 1.20 5.44
C LEU A 863 -25.98 -0.11 5.50
N ASN A 864 -26.43 -0.58 4.35
CA ASN A 864 -27.01 -1.88 4.17
C ASN A 864 -26.12 -2.58 3.16
N ASP A 865 -25.54 -3.73 3.51
CA ASP A 865 -25.17 -4.67 2.45
C ASP A 865 -26.43 -4.93 1.64
N GLU A 866 -26.31 -5.09 0.31
CA GLU A 866 -27.46 -5.51 -0.49
C GLU A 866 -28.14 -6.67 0.23
N PRO A 867 -29.47 -6.61 0.45
CA PRO A 867 -30.15 -7.72 1.08
C PRO A 867 -29.83 -8.96 0.25
N PRO A 868 -29.37 -10.08 0.84
CA PRO A 868 -29.11 -11.30 0.09
C PRO A 868 -30.42 -11.99 -0.32
N ARG A 869 -31.48 -11.22 -0.57
CA ARG A 869 -32.81 -11.71 -0.93
C ARG A 869 -32.93 -12.08 -2.40
N THR A 870 -31.94 -11.78 -3.22
CA THR A 870 -31.87 -12.31 -4.58
C THR A 870 -30.56 -13.04 -4.77
N LEU A 871 -30.62 -14.36 -4.78
CA LEU A 871 -29.62 -15.13 -5.51
C LEU A 871 -29.60 -14.58 -6.93
N GLN A 872 -28.52 -13.90 -7.29
CA GLN A 872 -28.29 -13.43 -8.65
C GLN A 872 -27.50 -14.49 -9.41
N MET A 873 -27.54 -14.47 -10.74
CA MET A 873 -26.91 -15.49 -11.58
C MET A 873 -25.39 -15.31 -11.76
N ASP A 874 -24.83 -14.21 -11.26
CA ASP A 874 -23.43 -13.81 -11.50
C ASP A 874 -22.48 -14.14 -10.36
#